data_AF-A0A1I3AT96-F1
#
_entry.id   AF-A0A1I3AT96-F1
#
_cell.length_a   1.000
_cell.length_b   1.000
_cell.length_c   1.000
_cell.angle_alpha   90.00
_cell.angle_beta   90.00
_cell.angle_gamma   90.00
#
_symmetry.space_group_name_H-M   'P 1'
#
loop_
_entity.id
_entity.type
_entity.pdbx_description
1 polymer ?
#
loop_
_entity_poly.entity_id
_entity_poly.type
_entity_poly.pdbx_seq_one_letter_code
_entity_poly.pdbx_strand_id
1 'polypeptide(L)'
;MKKVNTKTMKKRLLSLIFVFLLMMSLLPAMAINSLAADFDVDSLNNRENTSGTAAASNIKVDSENATTSLVVKTTSVGEKVTIYKIASVNYDTVTKKYSDPYWVTQVSDWLQAYDNYSSNGTIKTAYASPKNLASASQSTWTEFYKYLLYNRDSSGPLNVIEYGSSSSVEDENTVYQGKLTPYKDSVTVEDVENLEVTFSDLELGIYAVMVTADAKRFTPVVKDLTPKINGPEGNYYVDSVYFAELKSADATIDKKINGKQADDVRIGEVVDFDVDITLPTLYKDRVTYTRAMDQAYSMYIEDYMSPAFTIYDANNDGVSNELDVSFTTTGSMEGSVKEDFPTIPFDYYEIADETYDKTGLTEGEDYYELTDGNISDYTTNCTSLALLDGYEAGHSYYAIKKSAPVYTLDEIRTKENADGVECTYIKLNINVGVLKQMIKDDTDGRTYDTAIVTLSYKAIVTDKIEVNSEGNYNTATIVYEGTSGISDTVRAYTYGMQLIKLDGNSQEALAGAQFNLYKEVNTYIEDNKQFIWQADMNGSAADTLELSFEEIEEDINSKGPESNYYVYTQTMEDAGVTTSGVAYEKNAVVARVFVKYTAGAINEETPFEGSLTSVASDTGILVKGLDAGNYILMETKAPSGYNSLAEDILFTISRIDDETAQLEFNGSLCGFFDSYDSNKQLIENGIAVLKVLNYRGLTLPSTGGIGILIFTILGMVIMSSSLLLLILRQRNLDPSSYM
;
A
#
# COMPACT_ATOMS: atom_id res chain seq x y z
N MET A 1 -30.19 30.45 -38.47
CA MET A 1 -29.56 29.16 -38.07
C MET A 1 -28.08 29.42 -37.79
N LYS A 2 -27.70 29.56 -36.52
CA LYS A 2 -26.29 29.55 -36.08
C LYS A 2 -26.15 28.37 -35.12
N LYS A 3 -25.33 27.38 -35.49
CA LYS A 3 -24.93 26.25 -34.63
C LYS A 3 -24.12 26.82 -33.46
N VAL A 4 -24.65 26.71 -32.25
CA VAL A 4 -23.91 26.96 -31.01
C VAL A 4 -23.04 25.74 -30.72
N ASN A 5 -21.77 26.02 -30.42
CA ASN A 5 -20.68 25.05 -30.37
C ASN A 5 -20.73 24.24 -29.06
N THR A 6 -21.09 22.97 -29.14
CA THR A 6 -21.25 22.03 -28.01
C THR A 6 -19.93 21.60 -27.34
N LYS A 7 -18.76 21.94 -27.91
CA LYS A 7 -17.45 21.63 -27.32
C LYS A 7 -17.09 22.47 -26.10
N THR A 8 -17.65 23.68 -25.95
CA THR A 8 -17.24 24.62 -24.88
C THR A 8 -17.96 24.38 -23.55
N MET A 9 -19.13 23.72 -23.56
CA MET A 9 -19.87 23.37 -22.33
C MET A 9 -19.32 22.11 -21.63
N LYS A 10 -18.78 21.13 -22.37
CA LYS A 10 -18.15 19.95 -21.76
C LYS A 10 -16.88 20.28 -20.96
N LYS A 11 -16.09 21.27 -21.39
CA LYS A 11 -14.89 21.72 -20.65
C LYS A 11 -15.21 22.47 -19.34
N ARG A 12 -16.35 23.17 -19.26
CA ARG A 12 -16.77 23.86 -18.03
C ARG A 12 -17.42 22.93 -17.01
N LEU A 13 -18.05 21.84 -17.45
CA LEU A 13 -18.60 20.83 -16.55
C LEU A 13 -17.49 19.96 -15.93
N LEU A 14 -16.47 19.58 -16.72
CA LEU A 14 -15.30 18.84 -16.22
C LEU A 14 -14.46 19.68 -15.24
N SER A 15 -14.31 20.98 -15.51
CA SER A 15 -13.59 21.91 -14.61
C SER A 15 -14.35 22.18 -13.30
N LEU A 16 -15.68 22.09 -13.27
CA LEU A 16 -16.46 22.25 -12.03
C LEU A 16 -16.39 20.99 -11.14
N ILE A 17 -16.32 19.81 -11.76
CA ILE A 17 -16.12 18.53 -11.06
C ILE A 17 -14.70 18.47 -10.47
N PHE A 18 -13.70 18.96 -11.20
CA PHE A 18 -12.30 19.06 -10.72
C PHE A 18 -12.13 19.99 -9.51
N VAL A 19 -12.87 21.11 -9.45
CA VAL A 19 -12.80 22.05 -8.32
C VAL A 19 -13.57 21.52 -7.09
N PHE A 20 -14.57 20.65 -7.27
CA PHE A 20 -15.30 20.05 -6.16
C PHE A 20 -14.52 18.86 -5.53
N LEU A 21 -13.76 18.09 -6.33
CA LEU A 21 -12.86 17.07 -5.80
C LEU A 21 -11.61 17.66 -5.10
N LEU A 22 -11.05 18.77 -5.59
CA LEU A 22 -9.88 19.39 -4.97
C LEU A 22 -10.19 20.17 -3.67
N MET A 23 -11.46 20.51 -3.41
CA MET A 23 -11.89 21.20 -2.19
C MET A 23 -12.24 20.22 -1.04
N MET A 24 -12.35 18.92 -1.31
CA MET A 24 -12.54 17.90 -0.27
C MET A 24 -11.21 17.37 0.32
N SER A 25 -10.06 17.63 -0.32
CA SER A 25 -8.73 17.20 0.18
C SER A 25 -8.04 18.20 1.12
N LEU A 26 -8.67 19.34 1.42
CA LEU A 26 -8.07 20.42 2.24
C LEU A 26 -8.91 20.83 3.46
N LEU A 27 -9.92 20.02 3.82
CA LEU A 27 -10.59 20.19 5.11
C LEU A 27 -9.84 19.35 6.16
N PRO A 28 -9.36 19.95 7.27
CA PRO A 28 -9.01 19.13 8.42
C PRO A 28 -10.26 18.35 8.78
N ALA A 29 -10.12 17.02 8.86
CA ALA A 29 -11.18 16.11 9.27
C ALA A 29 -11.89 16.72 10.49
N MET A 30 -13.13 17.19 10.28
CA MET A 30 -13.98 17.56 11.39
C MET A 30 -14.07 16.30 12.23
N ALA A 31 -13.60 16.37 13.48
CA ALA A 31 -13.66 15.29 14.45
C ALA A 31 -15.10 14.76 14.55
N ILE A 32 -15.40 13.72 13.77
CA ILE A 32 -16.52 12.85 14.04
C ILE A 32 -15.99 11.99 15.18
N ASN A 33 -16.57 12.15 16.38
CA ASN A 33 -16.34 11.23 17.48
C ASN A 33 -16.70 9.82 17.00
N SER A 34 -15.70 9.08 16.52
CA SER A 34 -15.77 7.66 16.20
C SER A 34 -15.81 6.91 17.53
N LEU A 35 -17.03 6.77 18.06
CA LEU A 35 -17.29 5.94 19.23
C LEU A 35 -16.92 4.49 18.92
N ALA A 36 -15.80 4.08 19.52
CA ALA A 36 -15.13 2.79 19.44
C ALA A 36 -16.05 1.59 19.22
N ALA A 37 -15.73 0.78 18.21
CA ALA A 37 -16.28 -0.55 18.04
C ALA A 37 -15.64 -1.48 19.08
N ASP A 38 -16.33 -1.61 20.21
CA ASP A 38 -16.42 -2.84 20.99
C ASP A 38 -17.59 -2.61 21.93
N PHE A 39 -18.79 -3.00 21.50
CA PHE A 39 -20.05 -2.74 22.21
C PHE A 39 -20.15 -1.31 22.78
N ASP A 40 -20.43 -0.33 21.92
CA ASP A 40 -20.75 1.02 22.40
C ASP A 40 -22.08 1.04 23.16
N VAL A 41 -22.01 1.47 24.41
CA VAL A 41 -22.97 1.22 25.49
C VAL A 41 -24.25 2.06 25.36
N ASP A 42 -24.32 2.98 24.40
CA ASP A 42 -25.56 3.66 24.06
C ASP A 42 -26.40 2.78 23.12
N SER A 43 -27.42 2.14 23.71
CA SER A 43 -28.48 1.33 23.05
C SER A 43 -28.14 -0.10 22.59
N LEU A 44 -27.08 -0.72 23.15
CA LEU A 44 -26.62 -2.07 22.79
C LEU A 44 -27.75 -3.10 22.61
N ASN A 45 -27.76 -3.70 21.41
CA ASN A 45 -28.80 -4.52 20.76
C ASN A 45 -29.81 -3.79 19.90
N ASN A 46 -29.60 -2.50 19.59
CA ASN A 46 -30.39 -1.77 18.59
C ASN A 46 -31.90 -2.10 18.72
N ARG A 47 -32.37 -2.17 19.97
CA ARG A 47 -33.69 -2.72 20.34
C ARG A 47 -34.79 -1.71 20.08
N GLU A 48 -34.40 -0.44 20.07
CA GLU A 48 -35.15 0.65 19.50
C GLU A 48 -34.87 0.73 18.00
N ASN A 49 -35.87 1.15 17.24
CA ASN A 49 -35.72 1.29 15.80
C ASN A 49 -34.81 2.50 15.52
N THR A 50 -33.51 2.29 15.27
CA THR A 50 -32.63 3.38 14.83
C THR A 50 -33.01 3.82 13.42
N SER A 51 -32.86 5.12 13.13
CA SER A 51 -33.45 5.75 11.96
C SER A 51 -32.81 5.29 10.64
N GLY A 52 -33.59 4.61 9.79
CA GLY A 52 -33.35 4.50 8.35
C GLY A 52 -34.05 5.62 7.56
N THR A 53 -33.71 5.76 6.28
CA THR A 53 -34.36 6.69 5.33
C THR A 53 -35.81 6.30 5.00
N ALA A 54 -36.21 5.05 5.25
CA ALA A 54 -37.60 4.58 5.11
C ALA A 54 -38.37 4.72 6.45
N ALA A 55 -39.53 5.39 6.40
CA ALA A 55 -40.37 5.56 7.58
C ALA A 55 -40.98 4.22 8.02
N ALA A 56 -40.57 3.69 9.17
CA ALA A 56 -41.21 2.54 9.78
C ALA A 56 -42.64 2.90 10.22
N SER A 57 -43.60 2.05 9.86
CA SER A 57 -45.00 2.18 10.29
C SER A 57 -45.36 1.02 11.21
N ASN A 58 -46.10 1.30 12.28
CA ASN A 58 -46.61 0.25 13.16
C ASN A 58 -47.73 -0.52 12.43
N ILE A 59 -47.51 -1.80 12.18
CA ILE A 59 -48.50 -2.70 11.60
C ILE A 59 -49.11 -3.58 12.67
N LYS A 60 -50.44 -3.69 12.67
CA LYS A 60 -51.16 -4.60 13.55
C LYS A 60 -50.92 -6.04 13.09
N VAL A 61 -50.61 -6.93 14.02
CA VAL A 61 -50.39 -8.36 13.76
C VAL A 61 -51.33 -9.22 14.58
N ASP A 62 -51.97 -10.19 13.94
CA ASP A 62 -52.98 -11.07 14.53
C ASP A 62 -53.03 -12.47 13.88
N SER A 63 -51.89 -12.94 13.35
CA SER A 63 -51.79 -14.27 12.73
C SER A 63 -50.44 -14.94 12.97
N GLU A 64 -50.43 -16.28 12.82
CA GLU A 64 -49.21 -17.10 12.91
C GLU A 64 -48.22 -16.84 11.76
N ASN A 65 -48.70 -16.34 10.62
CA ASN A 65 -47.90 -16.04 9.43
C ASN A 65 -47.54 -14.56 9.31
N ALA A 66 -47.65 -13.80 10.41
CA ALA A 66 -47.25 -12.40 10.42
C ALA A 66 -45.74 -12.29 10.16
N THR A 67 -45.35 -11.37 9.29
CA THR A 67 -43.96 -11.13 8.92
C THR A 67 -43.61 -9.65 9.00
N THR A 68 -42.31 -9.38 9.06
CA THR A 68 -41.73 -8.03 8.96
C THR A 68 -40.43 -8.07 8.14
N SER A 69 -39.81 -6.92 7.93
CA SER A 69 -38.55 -6.78 7.22
C SER A 69 -37.45 -6.28 8.14
N LEU A 70 -36.22 -6.70 7.87
CA LEU A 70 -35.00 -6.20 8.50
C LEU A 70 -34.07 -5.65 7.42
N VAL A 71 -33.70 -4.39 7.57
CA VAL A 71 -32.69 -3.72 6.74
C VAL A 71 -31.40 -3.65 7.53
N VAL A 72 -30.31 -4.10 6.94
CA VAL A 72 -28.96 -4.03 7.51
C VAL A 72 -28.17 -3.01 6.72
N LYS A 73 -27.71 -1.95 7.39
CA LYS A 73 -26.82 -0.96 6.78
C LYS A 73 -25.38 -1.47 6.80
N THR A 74 -24.73 -1.43 5.65
CA THR A 74 -23.34 -1.85 5.43
C THR A 74 -22.47 -0.63 5.16
N THR A 75 -21.14 -0.79 5.21
CA THR A 75 -20.21 0.35 5.02
C THR A 75 -19.54 0.37 3.65
N SER A 76 -19.48 -0.78 2.98
CA SER A 76 -18.81 -0.96 1.70
C SER A 76 -19.37 -2.15 0.91
N VAL A 77 -19.07 -2.17 -0.40
CA VAL A 77 -19.30 -3.31 -1.30
C VAL A 77 -18.37 -4.47 -0.91
N GLY A 78 -18.81 -5.71 -1.12
CA GLY A 78 -18.10 -6.93 -0.74
C GLY A 78 -18.43 -7.44 0.67
N GLU A 79 -19.09 -6.63 1.51
CA GLU A 79 -19.57 -7.06 2.82
C GLU A 79 -20.66 -8.13 2.69
N LYS A 80 -20.48 -9.25 3.39
CA LYS A 80 -21.43 -10.37 3.42
C LYS A 80 -22.26 -10.34 4.69
N VAL A 81 -23.56 -10.14 4.54
CA VAL A 81 -24.54 -10.08 5.63
C VAL A 81 -25.20 -11.44 5.82
N THR A 82 -25.21 -11.93 7.06
CA THR A 82 -25.85 -13.20 7.45
C THR A 82 -26.74 -12.98 8.67
N ILE A 83 -27.94 -13.56 8.66
CA ILE A 83 -28.88 -13.48 9.79
C ILE A 83 -29.19 -14.86 10.35
N TYR A 84 -29.29 -14.97 11.67
CA TYR A 84 -29.59 -16.20 12.39
C TYR A 84 -30.81 -15.98 13.30
N LYS A 85 -31.82 -16.84 13.22
CA LYS A 85 -32.98 -16.77 14.14
C LYS A 85 -32.60 -17.43 15.46
N ILE A 86 -32.67 -16.67 16.56
CA ILE A 86 -32.25 -17.16 17.89
C ILE A 86 -33.44 -17.44 18.82
N ALA A 87 -34.56 -16.73 18.63
CA ALA A 87 -35.80 -16.98 19.36
C ALA A 87 -37.03 -16.84 18.46
N SER A 88 -38.10 -17.53 18.82
CA SER A 88 -39.39 -17.54 18.11
C SER A 88 -40.52 -17.11 19.03
N VAL A 89 -41.62 -16.66 18.43
CA VAL A 89 -42.92 -16.45 19.08
C VAL A 89 -43.99 -17.23 18.33
N ASN A 90 -45.01 -17.70 19.05
CA ASN A 90 -46.16 -18.39 18.46
C ASN A 90 -47.43 -17.59 18.65
N TYR A 91 -48.26 -17.54 17.61
CA TYR A 91 -49.61 -17.01 17.72
C TYR A 91 -50.59 -18.12 18.08
N ASP A 92 -51.27 -17.99 19.22
CA ASP A 92 -52.35 -18.88 19.59
C ASP A 92 -53.66 -18.40 18.95
N THR A 93 -54.16 -19.17 17.98
CA THR A 93 -55.40 -18.86 17.23
C THR A 93 -56.66 -18.92 18.08
N VAL A 94 -56.63 -19.59 19.24
CA VAL A 94 -57.75 -19.72 20.17
C VAL A 94 -57.79 -18.54 21.14
N THR A 95 -56.65 -18.24 21.78
CA THR A 95 -56.57 -17.13 22.75
C THR A 95 -56.32 -15.77 22.11
N LYS A 96 -55.99 -15.75 20.81
CA LYS A 96 -55.64 -14.57 20.00
C LYS A 96 -54.47 -13.78 20.57
N LYS A 97 -53.49 -14.49 21.13
CA LYS A 97 -52.34 -13.90 21.80
C LYS A 97 -51.04 -14.48 21.26
N TYR A 98 -50.01 -13.66 21.20
CA TYR A 98 -48.66 -14.15 21.01
C TYR A 98 -48.12 -14.70 22.33
N SER A 99 -47.38 -15.80 22.24
CA SER A 99 -46.60 -16.35 23.34
C SER A 99 -45.50 -15.37 23.75
N ASP A 100 -45.00 -15.54 24.97
CA ASP A 100 -43.68 -15.01 25.29
C ASP A 100 -42.64 -15.63 24.33
N PRO A 101 -41.58 -14.89 23.96
CA PRO A 101 -40.53 -15.42 23.10
C PRO A 101 -39.84 -16.59 23.79
N TYR A 102 -39.52 -17.63 23.02
CA TYR A 102 -38.81 -18.83 23.46
C TYR A 102 -37.62 -19.13 22.53
N TRP A 103 -36.55 -19.70 23.09
CA TRP A 103 -35.36 -20.05 22.32
C TRP A 103 -35.68 -21.07 21.23
N VAL A 104 -35.07 -20.93 20.06
CA VAL A 104 -35.10 -21.99 19.05
C VAL A 104 -34.34 -23.22 19.58
N THR A 105 -34.67 -24.41 19.05
CA THR A 105 -34.17 -25.69 19.54
C THR A 105 -32.65 -25.72 19.72
N GLN A 106 -31.90 -25.23 18.73
CA GLN A 106 -30.43 -25.19 18.77
C GLN A 106 -29.89 -24.38 19.95
N VAL A 107 -30.48 -23.22 20.25
CA VAL A 107 -30.07 -22.35 21.37
C VAL A 107 -30.51 -22.96 22.70
N SER A 108 -31.72 -23.53 22.76
CA SER A 108 -32.23 -24.23 23.95
C SER A 108 -31.35 -25.42 24.32
N ASP A 109 -30.99 -26.25 23.35
CA ASP A 109 -30.24 -27.47 23.58
C ASP A 109 -28.76 -27.15 23.91
N TRP A 110 -28.20 -26.08 23.33
CA TRP A 110 -26.90 -25.54 23.73
C TRP A 110 -26.92 -25.02 25.18
N LEU A 111 -27.93 -24.25 25.58
CA LEU A 111 -28.07 -23.78 26.97
C LEU A 111 -28.16 -24.95 27.95
N GLN A 112 -28.91 -26.00 27.61
CA GLN A 112 -29.02 -27.21 28.44
C GLN A 112 -27.71 -28.00 28.53
N ALA A 113 -26.89 -28.00 27.47
CA ALA A 113 -25.57 -28.60 27.50
C ALA A 113 -24.60 -27.77 28.36
N TYR A 114 -24.67 -26.43 28.27
CA TYR A 114 -23.84 -25.49 29.00
C TYR A 114 -24.09 -25.56 30.53
N ASP A 115 -25.34 -25.78 30.92
CA ASP A 115 -25.78 -25.95 32.32
C ASP A 115 -25.03 -27.05 33.09
N ASN A 116 -24.51 -28.07 32.41
CA ASN A 116 -23.75 -29.16 33.06
C ASN A 116 -22.31 -28.78 33.43
N TYR A 117 -21.82 -27.64 32.92
CA TYR A 117 -20.44 -27.18 33.07
C TYR A 117 -20.31 -25.94 33.96
N SER A 118 -21.37 -25.13 34.13
CA SER A 118 -21.31 -23.99 35.05
C SER A 118 -21.35 -24.46 36.52
N SER A 119 -20.28 -24.24 37.27
CA SER A 119 -20.18 -24.57 38.71
C SER A 119 -21.11 -23.72 39.60
N ASN A 120 -21.59 -22.58 39.11
CA ASN A 120 -22.39 -21.61 39.88
C ASN A 120 -23.91 -21.65 39.65
N GLY A 121 -24.45 -22.43 38.70
CA GLY A 121 -25.90 -22.62 38.54
C GLY A 121 -26.73 -21.37 38.20
N THR A 122 -26.11 -20.22 37.94
CA THR A 122 -26.75 -18.91 37.69
C THR A 122 -27.38 -18.79 36.29
N ILE A 123 -26.78 -19.46 35.30
CA ILE A 123 -27.16 -19.44 33.87
C ILE A 123 -28.56 -20.02 33.66
N LYS A 124 -28.88 -21.10 34.37
CA LYS A 124 -30.12 -21.85 34.29
C LYS A 124 -31.40 -21.04 34.58
N THR A 125 -31.30 -19.96 35.35
CA THR A 125 -32.47 -19.12 35.70
C THR A 125 -32.47 -17.80 34.96
N ALA A 126 -31.29 -17.18 34.78
CA ALA A 126 -31.14 -15.91 34.08
C ALA A 126 -31.45 -16.03 32.56
N TYR A 127 -31.09 -17.15 31.93
CA TYR A 127 -31.22 -17.36 30.48
C TYR A 127 -32.28 -18.39 30.08
N ALA A 128 -33.06 -18.90 31.04
CA ALA A 128 -34.09 -19.94 30.80
C ALA A 128 -35.09 -19.59 29.68
N SER A 129 -35.33 -18.30 29.47
CA SER A 129 -36.14 -17.82 28.35
C SER A 129 -35.64 -16.46 27.85
N PRO A 130 -35.87 -16.11 26.57
CA PRO A 130 -35.57 -14.78 26.05
C PRO A 130 -36.29 -13.66 26.80
N LYS A 131 -37.45 -13.94 27.41
CA LYS A 131 -38.20 -12.97 28.21
C LYS A 131 -37.47 -12.56 29.49
N ASN A 132 -36.71 -13.46 30.10
CA ASN A 132 -35.91 -13.11 31.28
C ASN A 132 -34.80 -12.14 30.88
N LEU A 133 -34.18 -12.40 29.73
CA LEU A 133 -33.21 -11.52 29.10
C LEU A 133 -33.86 -10.18 28.77
N ALA A 134 -35.08 -10.17 28.21
CA ALA A 134 -35.86 -8.97 27.86
C ALA A 134 -35.98 -7.93 28.99
N SER A 135 -35.92 -8.38 30.25
CA SER A 135 -35.99 -7.60 31.49
C SER A 135 -34.68 -7.51 32.29
N ALA A 136 -33.60 -8.14 31.81
CA ALA A 136 -32.30 -8.17 32.47
C ALA A 136 -31.49 -6.88 32.23
N SER A 137 -30.43 -6.67 33.03
CA SER A 137 -29.50 -5.56 32.84
C SER A 137 -28.70 -5.71 31.56
N GLN A 138 -28.28 -4.58 30.97
CA GLN A 138 -27.50 -4.54 29.73
C GLN A 138 -26.22 -5.41 29.78
N SER A 139 -25.61 -5.56 30.96
CA SER A 139 -24.48 -6.46 31.20
C SER A 139 -24.84 -7.94 30.96
N THR A 140 -25.94 -8.41 31.54
CA THR A 140 -26.45 -9.79 31.37
C THR A 140 -26.82 -10.10 29.92
N TRP A 141 -27.31 -9.12 29.17
CA TRP A 141 -27.54 -9.24 27.72
C TRP A 141 -26.26 -9.45 26.93
N THR A 142 -25.28 -8.61 27.22
CA THR A 142 -23.99 -8.61 26.53
C THR A 142 -23.26 -9.93 26.77
N GLU A 143 -23.33 -10.43 28.00
CA GLU A 143 -22.78 -11.71 28.42
C GLU A 143 -23.43 -12.90 27.68
N PHE A 144 -24.76 -12.95 27.59
CA PHE A 144 -25.48 -13.98 26.85
C PHE A 144 -25.06 -14.05 25.36
N TYR A 145 -24.96 -12.90 24.69
CA TYR A 145 -24.57 -12.88 23.28
C TYR A 145 -23.10 -13.20 23.06
N LYS A 146 -22.22 -12.83 24.01
CA LYS A 146 -20.83 -13.29 23.99
C LYS A 146 -20.76 -14.80 24.01
N TYR A 147 -21.50 -15.47 24.89
CA TYR A 147 -21.54 -16.94 24.93
C TYR A 147 -22.13 -17.58 23.67
N LEU A 148 -23.13 -16.94 23.07
CA LEU A 148 -23.76 -17.43 21.84
C LEU A 148 -22.79 -17.40 20.63
N LEU A 149 -21.95 -16.37 20.56
CA LEU A 149 -21.10 -16.03 19.41
C LEU A 149 -19.65 -16.50 19.58
N TYR A 150 -19.10 -16.37 20.78
CA TYR A 150 -17.70 -16.64 21.11
C TYR A 150 -17.58 -17.79 22.13
N ASN A 151 -16.55 -18.61 21.94
CA ASN A 151 -16.20 -19.66 22.88
C ASN A 151 -15.40 -19.07 24.06
N ARG A 152 -15.66 -19.50 25.30
CA ARG A 152 -14.90 -19.10 26.51
C ARG A 152 -14.27 -20.27 27.28
N ASP A 153 -14.68 -21.52 27.03
CA ASP A 153 -14.19 -22.69 27.78
C ASP A 153 -14.07 -23.93 26.87
N SER A 154 -12.87 -24.49 26.76
CA SER A 154 -12.59 -25.74 26.02
C SER A 154 -13.20 -26.99 26.66
N SER A 155 -13.71 -26.90 27.89
CA SER A 155 -14.36 -28.00 28.60
C SER A 155 -15.88 -28.06 28.39
N GLY A 156 -16.52 -27.00 27.87
CA GLY A 156 -17.97 -26.92 27.62
C GLY A 156 -18.39 -27.10 26.14
N PRO A 157 -19.70 -27.08 25.83
CA PRO A 157 -20.18 -27.13 24.45
C PRO A 157 -19.79 -25.85 23.68
N LEU A 158 -19.20 -26.01 22.49
CA LEU A 158 -18.76 -24.92 21.59
C LEU A 158 -19.92 -23.98 21.17
N ASN A 159 -19.57 -22.76 20.69
CA ASN A 159 -20.48 -21.72 20.23
C ASN A 159 -21.55 -22.21 19.23
N VAL A 160 -22.75 -21.60 19.27
CA VAL A 160 -23.90 -21.98 18.43
C VAL A 160 -23.88 -21.29 17.06
N ILE A 161 -23.21 -20.14 16.96
CA ILE A 161 -22.97 -19.40 15.73
C ILE A 161 -21.45 -19.30 15.53
N GLU A 162 -20.95 -19.68 14.35
CA GLU A 162 -19.52 -19.57 14.01
C GLU A 162 -19.20 -18.16 13.52
N TYR A 163 -18.18 -17.54 14.11
CA TYR A 163 -17.73 -16.19 13.77
C TYR A 163 -16.20 -16.12 13.73
N GLY A 164 -15.64 -15.72 12.58
CA GLY A 164 -14.19 -15.66 12.34
C GLY A 164 -13.54 -17.01 11.99
N SER A 165 -12.36 -16.94 11.39
CA SER A 165 -11.56 -18.11 11.00
C SER A 165 -10.71 -18.60 12.18
N SER A 166 -11.25 -19.51 12.99
CA SER A 166 -10.44 -20.34 13.87
C SER A 166 -11.08 -21.71 14.04
N SER A 167 -10.90 -22.54 13.02
CA SER A 167 -11.14 -23.98 13.12
C SER A 167 -10.20 -24.72 12.17
N SER A 168 -8.88 -24.53 12.36
CA SER A 168 -7.96 -25.63 12.08
C SER A 168 -8.22 -26.69 13.16
N VAL A 169 -8.65 -27.86 12.72
CA VAL A 169 -8.91 -29.02 13.57
C VAL A 169 -7.56 -29.53 14.08
N GLU A 170 -7.10 -28.98 15.19
CA GLU A 170 -6.12 -29.64 16.06
C GLU A 170 -6.77 -29.75 17.44
N ASP A 171 -6.83 -30.99 17.90
CA ASP A 171 -7.46 -31.50 19.12
C ASP A 171 -8.99 -31.67 19.08
N GLU A 172 -9.40 -32.91 19.35
CA GLU A 172 -10.76 -33.47 19.29
C GLU A 172 -11.76 -32.88 20.32
N ASN A 173 -11.79 -31.56 20.51
CA ASN A 173 -12.79 -30.90 21.35
C ASN A 173 -14.11 -30.70 20.57
N THR A 174 -15.20 -31.17 21.17
CA THR A 174 -16.45 -31.49 20.48
C THR A 174 -17.23 -30.23 20.07
N VAL A 175 -17.35 -29.98 18.77
CA VAL A 175 -18.30 -29.00 18.19
C VAL A 175 -19.72 -29.39 18.59
N TYR A 176 -20.53 -28.42 19.05
CA TYR A 176 -21.95 -28.68 19.32
C TYR A 176 -22.63 -29.16 18.02
N GLN A 177 -23.08 -30.42 18.00
CA GLN A 177 -23.78 -31.05 16.88
C GLN A 177 -25.17 -30.41 16.72
N GLY A 178 -25.25 -29.29 16.02
CA GLY A 178 -26.50 -28.55 15.80
C GLY A 178 -26.37 -27.04 15.78
N LYS A 179 -25.29 -26.48 15.18
CA LYS A 179 -25.12 -25.03 15.00
C LYS A 179 -26.34 -24.39 14.32
N LEU A 180 -26.59 -23.12 14.62
CA LEU A 180 -27.57 -22.34 13.89
C LEU A 180 -27.13 -22.21 12.43
N THR A 181 -28.04 -22.50 11.51
CA THR A 181 -27.88 -22.19 10.09
C THR A 181 -28.38 -20.78 9.83
N PRO A 182 -27.85 -20.10 8.80
CA PRO A 182 -28.46 -18.86 8.32
C PRO A 182 -29.96 -19.04 8.12
N TYR A 183 -30.77 -18.11 8.63
CA TYR A 183 -32.23 -18.17 8.51
C TYR A 183 -32.69 -17.97 7.05
N LYS A 184 -31.91 -17.17 6.32
CA LYS A 184 -31.98 -17.00 4.86
C LYS A 184 -30.57 -17.06 4.29
N ASP A 185 -30.46 -17.21 2.97
CA ASP A 185 -29.18 -17.14 2.28
C ASP A 185 -28.45 -15.84 2.62
N SER A 186 -27.15 -15.93 2.88
CA SER A 186 -26.31 -14.75 3.08
C SER A 186 -26.29 -13.89 1.82
N VAL A 187 -26.24 -12.57 2.00
CA VAL A 187 -26.25 -11.61 0.89
C VAL A 187 -24.95 -10.81 0.90
N THR A 188 -24.25 -10.78 -0.22
CA THR A 188 -23.07 -9.93 -0.43
C THR A 188 -23.51 -8.61 -1.07
N VAL A 189 -23.02 -7.49 -0.54
CA VAL A 189 -23.30 -6.15 -1.10
C VAL A 189 -22.53 -5.99 -2.40
N GLU A 190 -23.22 -5.68 -3.49
CA GLU A 190 -22.61 -5.49 -4.82
C GLU A 190 -22.71 -4.04 -5.33
N ASP A 191 -23.58 -3.21 -4.74
CA ASP A 191 -23.92 -1.87 -5.24
C ASP A 191 -23.36 -0.76 -4.34
N VAL A 192 -22.48 0.07 -4.89
CA VAL A 192 -21.86 1.21 -4.20
C VAL A 192 -22.86 2.34 -3.89
N GLU A 193 -23.97 2.46 -4.63
CA GLU A 193 -24.99 3.48 -4.40
C GLU A 193 -26.02 3.03 -3.34
N ASN A 194 -26.10 1.74 -3.04
CA ASN A 194 -27.07 1.16 -2.12
C ASN A 194 -26.42 0.18 -1.12
N LEU A 195 -25.84 0.75 -0.06
CA LEU A 195 -25.19 0.02 1.05
C LEU A 195 -26.22 -0.50 2.09
N GLU A 196 -27.33 -1.06 1.62
CA GLU A 196 -28.37 -1.63 2.48
C GLU A 196 -28.79 -3.02 1.99
N VAL A 197 -28.77 -4.00 2.89
CA VAL A 197 -29.27 -5.36 2.62
C VAL A 197 -30.63 -5.52 3.29
N THR A 198 -31.66 -5.83 2.50
CA THR A 198 -33.02 -6.04 3.02
C THR A 198 -33.39 -7.51 3.05
N PHE A 199 -33.68 -8.03 4.25
CA PHE A 199 -34.33 -9.31 4.45
C PHE A 199 -35.84 -9.07 4.66
N SER A 200 -36.64 -9.32 3.62
CA SER A 200 -38.10 -9.22 3.69
C SER A 200 -38.73 -10.53 4.19
N ASP A 201 -40.01 -10.53 4.55
CA ASP A 201 -40.77 -11.73 4.94
C ASP A 201 -40.08 -12.57 6.03
N LEU A 202 -39.65 -11.90 7.10
CA LEU A 202 -39.11 -12.54 8.28
C LEU A 202 -40.25 -12.88 9.24
N GLU A 203 -40.31 -14.13 9.68
CA GLU A 203 -41.16 -14.50 10.81
C GLU A 203 -40.82 -13.68 12.05
N LEU A 204 -41.82 -13.46 12.89
CA LEU A 204 -41.62 -12.76 14.16
C LEU A 204 -40.70 -13.57 15.09
N GLY A 205 -39.78 -12.88 15.75
CA GLY A 205 -38.76 -13.52 16.59
C GLY A 205 -37.61 -12.59 16.92
N ILE A 206 -36.52 -13.17 17.42
CA ILE A 206 -35.28 -12.43 17.69
C ILE A 206 -34.20 -12.98 16.77
N TYR A 207 -33.40 -12.09 16.19
CA TYR A 207 -32.41 -12.39 15.16
C TYR A 207 -31.03 -11.84 15.50
N ALA A 208 -29.99 -12.65 15.36
CA ALA A 208 -28.60 -12.19 15.34
C ALA A 208 -28.21 -11.82 13.90
N VAL A 209 -27.56 -10.67 13.73
CA VAL A 209 -27.11 -10.08 12.47
C VAL A 209 -25.59 -10.02 12.49
N MET A 210 -24.99 -10.60 11.46
CA MET A 210 -23.55 -10.76 11.31
C MET A 210 -23.14 -10.15 9.97
N VAL A 211 -22.07 -9.37 10.00
CA VAL A 211 -21.40 -8.92 8.77
C VAL A 211 -19.96 -9.42 8.81
N THR A 212 -19.57 -10.08 7.73
CA THR A 212 -18.19 -10.49 7.49
C THR A 212 -17.66 -9.74 6.29
N ALA A 213 -16.45 -9.24 6.40
CA ALA A 213 -15.69 -8.64 5.32
C ALA A 213 -14.23 -9.10 5.43
N ASP A 214 -13.53 -9.11 4.32
CA ASP A 214 -12.14 -9.58 4.27
C ASP A 214 -11.23 -8.68 5.14
N ALA A 215 -11.44 -7.37 5.06
CA ALA A 215 -10.56 -6.34 5.65
C ALA A 215 -11.12 -5.65 6.91
N LYS A 216 -12.34 -6.00 7.36
CA LYS A 216 -13.02 -5.32 8.47
C LYS A 216 -13.66 -6.30 9.43
N ARG A 217 -13.56 -6.00 10.72
CA ARG A 217 -14.28 -6.72 11.77
C ARG A 217 -15.46 -5.89 12.24
N PHE A 218 -16.65 -6.51 12.26
CA PHE A 218 -17.89 -5.88 12.68
C PHE A 218 -18.33 -6.40 14.04
N THR A 219 -18.85 -5.53 14.91
CA THR A 219 -19.54 -5.98 16.12
C THR A 219 -20.88 -6.63 15.75
N PRO A 220 -21.15 -7.89 16.12
CA PRO A 220 -22.45 -8.52 15.91
C PRO A 220 -23.61 -7.75 16.54
N VAL A 221 -24.78 -7.76 15.91
CA VAL A 221 -25.98 -7.04 16.40
C VAL A 221 -27.13 -8.02 16.57
N VAL A 222 -27.96 -7.82 17.58
CA VAL A 222 -29.19 -8.61 17.76
C VAL A 222 -30.40 -7.72 17.61
N LYS A 223 -31.48 -8.23 17.00
CA LYS A 223 -32.71 -7.49 16.72
C LYS A 223 -33.93 -8.23 17.22
N ASP A 224 -34.73 -7.54 18.01
CA ASP A 224 -35.99 -8.00 18.59
C ASP A 224 -37.17 -7.58 17.70
N LEU A 225 -37.62 -8.52 16.86
CA LEU A 225 -38.74 -8.36 15.93
C LEU A 225 -40.04 -8.92 16.55
N THR A 226 -40.12 -9.01 17.89
CA THR A 226 -41.30 -9.56 18.57
C THR A 226 -42.45 -8.55 18.68
N PRO A 227 -43.71 -8.99 18.65
CA PRO A 227 -44.86 -8.10 18.77
C PRO A 227 -44.96 -7.41 20.13
N LYS A 228 -45.20 -6.10 20.11
CA LYS A 228 -45.43 -5.27 21.29
C LYS A 228 -46.92 -5.00 21.46
N ILE A 229 -47.41 -5.06 22.70
CA ILE A 229 -48.80 -4.75 23.03
C ILE A 229 -48.96 -3.23 23.10
N ASN A 230 -49.96 -2.67 22.40
CA ASN A 230 -50.25 -1.24 22.47
C ASN A 230 -51.74 -0.98 22.80
N GLY A 231 -51.97 -0.11 23.79
CA GLY A 231 -53.29 0.36 24.19
C GLY A 231 -54.12 -0.60 25.07
N PRO A 232 -55.26 -0.12 25.61
CA PRO A 232 -56.10 -0.85 26.57
C PRO A 232 -56.82 -2.08 26.00
N GLU A 233 -56.93 -2.17 24.67
CA GLU A 233 -57.51 -3.33 23.98
C GLU A 233 -56.54 -4.50 23.84
N GLY A 234 -55.24 -4.30 24.14
CA GLY A 234 -54.25 -5.38 24.11
C GLY A 234 -53.86 -5.88 22.71
N ASN A 235 -54.02 -5.05 21.67
CA ASN A 235 -53.64 -5.42 20.30
C ASN A 235 -52.11 -5.46 20.14
N TYR A 236 -51.61 -6.38 19.32
CA TYR A 236 -50.19 -6.57 19.04
C TYR A 236 -49.77 -5.82 17.78
N TYR A 237 -48.60 -5.19 17.84
CA TYR A 237 -48.01 -4.42 16.75
C TYR A 237 -46.52 -4.75 16.60
N VAL A 238 -46.03 -4.67 15.36
CA VAL A 238 -44.60 -4.67 15.04
C VAL A 238 -44.31 -3.51 14.10
N ASP A 239 -43.06 -3.11 14.01
CA ASP A 239 -42.64 -2.19 12.97
C ASP A 239 -42.68 -2.91 11.61
N SER A 240 -43.08 -2.20 10.56
CA SER A 240 -43.07 -2.71 9.19
C SER A 240 -41.65 -3.00 8.68
N VAL A 241 -40.66 -2.33 9.26
CA VAL A 241 -39.23 -2.53 8.97
C VAL A 241 -38.40 -2.16 10.20
N TYR A 242 -37.39 -2.99 10.48
CA TYR A 242 -36.37 -2.77 11.50
C TYR A 242 -35.03 -2.45 10.82
N PHE A 243 -34.19 -1.60 11.43
CA PHE A 243 -32.87 -1.25 10.89
C PHE A 243 -31.73 -1.72 11.78
N ALA A 244 -30.82 -2.55 11.30
CA ALA A 244 -29.57 -2.89 11.97
C ALA A 244 -28.40 -2.07 11.41
N GLU A 245 -27.68 -1.41 12.31
CA GLU A 245 -26.42 -0.70 12.03
C GLU A 245 -25.32 -1.38 12.84
N LEU A 246 -24.24 -1.77 12.17
CA LEU A 246 -23.08 -2.40 12.80
C LEU A 246 -21.94 -1.38 12.90
N LYS A 247 -21.11 -1.54 13.92
CA LYS A 247 -19.85 -0.79 14.06
C LYS A 247 -18.69 -1.64 13.56
N SER A 248 -17.78 -1.04 12.80
CA SER A 248 -16.48 -1.62 12.45
C SER A 248 -15.37 -0.92 13.23
N ALA A 249 -14.22 -1.57 13.41
CA ALA A 249 -12.97 -0.81 13.49
C ALA A 249 -12.10 -1.12 12.29
N ASP A 250 -11.47 -0.06 11.83
CA ASP A 250 -10.65 -0.04 10.64
C ASP A 250 -9.21 0.25 11.09
N ALA A 251 -8.28 -0.64 10.75
CA ALA A 251 -6.88 -0.25 10.64
C ALA A 251 -6.68 0.46 9.29
N THR A 252 -5.62 1.24 9.14
CA THR A 252 -5.15 1.66 7.82
C THR A 252 -3.72 1.20 7.62
N ILE A 253 -3.34 1.03 6.37
CA ILE A 253 -1.98 0.67 5.95
C ILE A 253 -1.61 1.57 4.77
N ASP A 254 -0.41 2.12 4.79
CA ASP A 254 0.19 2.93 3.73
C ASP A 254 1.62 2.45 3.52
N LYS A 255 1.89 1.84 2.37
CA LYS A 255 3.19 1.30 2.00
C LYS A 255 3.87 2.21 1.00
N LYS A 256 5.18 2.39 1.16
CA LYS A 256 6.01 3.21 0.28
C LYS A 256 7.24 2.45 -0.16
N ILE A 257 7.67 2.71 -1.40
CA ILE A 257 8.98 2.41 -1.95
C ILE A 257 9.69 3.73 -2.23
N ASN A 258 10.85 3.96 -1.63
CA ASN A 258 11.59 5.24 -1.70
C ASN A 258 10.69 6.46 -1.43
N GLY A 259 9.74 6.33 -0.48
CA GLY A 259 8.78 7.37 -0.13
C GLY A 259 7.61 7.57 -1.12
N LYS A 260 7.45 6.71 -2.13
CA LYS A 260 6.40 6.79 -3.18
C LYS A 260 5.57 5.50 -3.24
N GLN A 261 4.41 5.56 -3.89
CA GLN A 261 3.59 4.36 -4.18
C GLN A 261 4.13 3.54 -5.36
N ALA A 262 4.86 4.20 -6.26
CA ALA A 262 5.60 3.57 -7.33
C ALA A 262 6.87 4.36 -7.66
N ASP A 263 7.95 3.64 -7.93
CA ASP A 263 9.24 4.22 -8.29
C ASP A 263 9.88 3.53 -9.50
N ASP A 264 10.73 4.25 -10.23
CA ASP A 264 11.59 3.64 -11.23
C ASP A 264 12.93 3.25 -10.61
N VAL A 265 13.41 2.05 -10.92
CA VAL A 265 14.57 1.43 -10.27
C VAL A 265 15.45 0.71 -11.27
N ARG A 266 16.70 0.46 -10.87
CA ARG A 266 17.67 -0.34 -11.63
C ARG A 266 18.14 -1.59 -10.89
N ILE A 267 18.70 -2.56 -11.60
CA ILE A 267 19.23 -3.79 -10.98
C ILE A 267 20.40 -3.43 -10.05
N GLY A 268 20.42 -4.01 -8.85
CA GLY A 268 21.42 -3.76 -7.81
C GLY A 268 21.17 -2.50 -6.99
N GLU A 269 20.14 -1.72 -7.30
CA GLU A 269 19.74 -0.58 -6.47
C GLU A 269 19.22 -1.06 -5.11
N VAL A 270 19.60 -0.34 -4.06
CA VAL A 270 19.02 -0.50 -2.73
C VAL A 270 17.83 0.44 -2.61
N VAL A 271 16.64 -0.14 -2.41
CA VAL A 271 15.38 0.59 -2.21
C VAL A 271 14.94 0.52 -0.75
N ASP A 272 14.30 1.58 -0.30
CA ASP A 272 13.68 1.67 1.03
C ASP A 272 12.20 1.31 0.95
N PHE A 273 11.75 0.40 1.81
CA PHE A 273 10.35 0.09 2.01
C PHE A 273 9.90 0.55 3.39
N ASP A 274 8.79 1.28 3.44
CA ASP A 274 8.14 1.72 4.67
C ASP A 274 6.69 1.26 4.66
N VAL A 275 6.20 0.71 5.77
CA VAL A 275 4.82 0.28 5.96
C VAL A 275 4.28 0.99 7.20
N ASP A 276 3.51 2.05 6.99
CA ASP A 276 2.85 2.82 8.04
C ASP A 276 1.47 2.25 8.33
N ILE A 277 1.18 1.94 9.59
CA ILE A 277 -0.09 1.35 10.02
C ILE A 277 -0.69 2.18 11.15
N THR A 278 -1.98 2.51 11.03
CA THR A 278 -2.78 2.97 12.17
C THR A 278 -3.43 1.79 12.85
N LEU A 279 -3.33 1.74 14.17
CA LEU A 279 -3.88 0.62 14.93
C LEU A 279 -5.41 0.66 14.91
N PRO A 280 -6.08 -0.50 14.78
CA PRO A 280 -7.54 -0.54 14.85
C PRO A 280 -7.98 -0.17 16.27
N THR A 281 -9.07 0.59 16.38
CA THR A 281 -9.63 1.05 17.67
C THR A 281 -10.28 -0.07 18.51
N LEU A 282 -10.20 -1.32 18.04
CA LEU A 282 -10.94 -2.53 18.48
C LEU A 282 -10.32 -3.24 19.71
N TYR A 283 -9.53 -2.54 20.51
CA TYR A 283 -8.87 -3.16 21.66
C TYR A 283 -9.30 -2.52 22.97
N LYS A 284 -10.58 -2.70 23.33
CA LYS A 284 -10.99 -2.52 24.73
C LYS A 284 -10.23 -3.52 25.61
N ASP A 285 -10.06 -3.17 26.88
CA ASP A 285 -9.43 -4.08 27.84
C ASP A 285 -10.36 -5.26 28.10
N ARG A 286 -9.83 -6.47 27.91
CA ARG A 286 -10.57 -7.73 28.01
C ARG A 286 -9.86 -8.73 28.91
N VAL A 287 -10.62 -9.69 29.41
CA VAL A 287 -10.09 -10.90 30.05
C VAL A 287 -9.36 -11.71 28.98
N THR A 288 -8.04 -11.69 29.03
CA THR A 288 -7.15 -12.37 28.08
C THR A 288 -7.03 -13.87 28.38
N TYR A 289 -6.96 -14.23 29.67
CA TYR A 289 -6.72 -15.61 30.07
C TYR A 289 -7.80 -16.20 30.95
N THR A 290 -8.15 -17.44 30.62
CA THR A 290 -8.85 -18.38 31.49
C THR A 290 -8.04 -19.68 31.56
N ARG A 291 -8.36 -20.60 32.45
CA ARG A 291 -7.71 -21.93 32.51
C ARG A 291 -7.89 -22.74 31.22
N ALA A 292 -8.85 -22.37 30.39
CA ALA A 292 -9.37 -23.18 29.30
C ALA A 292 -9.16 -22.55 27.91
N MET A 293 -8.84 -21.26 27.81
CA MET A 293 -8.63 -20.53 26.55
C MET A 293 -7.62 -19.39 26.69
N ASP A 294 -6.84 -19.18 25.63
CA ASP A 294 -6.02 -17.99 25.40
C ASP A 294 -6.73 -17.11 24.36
N GLN A 295 -7.23 -15.95 24.79
CA GLN A 295 -7.81 -14.92 23.92
C GLN A 295 -6.85 -13.74 23.72
N ALA A 296 -5.54 -14.01 23.79
CA ALA A 296 -4.50 -13.06 23.45
C ALA A 296 -4.84 -12.34 22.14
N TYR A 297 -4.62 -11.03 22.16
CA TYR A 297 -4.75 -10.21 20.98
C TYR A 297 -3.87 -10.75 19.87
N SER A 298 -4.43 -10.95 18.68
CA SER A 298 -3.65 -11.30 17.49
C SER A 298 -3.55 -10.09 16.58
N MET A 299 -2.30 -9.68 16.32
CA MET A 299 -1.95 -8.67 15.33
C MET A 299 -0.59 -9.01 14.74
N TYR A 300 -0.49 -8.99 13.41
CA TYR A 300 0.78 -9.16 12.72
C TYR A 300 0.74 -8.50 11.35
N ILE A 301 1.91 -8.11 10.86
CA ILE A 301 2.12 -7.65 9.50
C ILE A 301 2.70 -8.82 8.71
N GLU A 302 2.10 -9.15 7.57
CA GLU A 302 2.71 -10.02 6.57
C GLU A 302 3.16 -9.19 5.38
N ASP A 303 4.33 -9.51 4.84
CA ASP A 303 4.85 -8.83 3.67
C ASP A 303 5.29 -9.85 2.61
N TYR A 304 4.82 -9.66 1.38
CA TYR A 304 5.10 -10.48 0.23
C TYR A 304 5.83 -9.65 -0.82
N MET A 305 7.13 -9.88 -0.90
CA MET A 305 8.03 -9.20 -1.81
C MET A 305 8.34 -10.12 -3.01
N SER A 306 8.02 -9.64 -4.21
CA SER A 306 8.23 -10.38 -5.45
C SER A 306 9.72 -10.72 -5.67
N PRO A 307 10.04 -11.71 -6.54
CA PRO A 307 11.42 -12.07 -6.86
C PRO A 307 12.28 -10.94 -7.43
N ALA A 308 11.67 -9.83 -7.86
CA ALA A 308 12.35 -8.61 -8.31
C ALA A 308 13.21 -7.96 -7.20
N PHE A 309 13.03 -8.37 -5.94
CA PHE A 309 13.77 -7.84 -4.81
C PHE A 309 14.30 -8.95 -3.90
N THR A 310 15.36 -8.65 -3.17
CA THR A 310 15.89 -9.46 -2.06
C THR A 310 16.16 -8.55 -0.87
N ILE A 311 15.99 -9.03 0.35
CA ILE A 311 16.31 -8.23 1.54
C ILE A 311 17.78 -7.78 1.49
N TYR A 312 18.01 -6.51 1.80
CA TYR A 312 19.34 -5.96 1.95
C TYR A 312 19.89 -6.39 3.32
N ASP A 313 20.92 -7.23 3.30
CA ASP A 313 21.66 -7.63 4.50
C ASP A 313 22.56 -6.46 4.93
N ALA A 314 22.10 -5.71 5.92
CA ALA A 314 22.78 -4.51 6.39
C ALA A 314 24.08 -4.82 7.16
N ASN A 315 24.17 -6.02 7.74
CA ASN A 315 25.31 -6.45 8.54
C ASN A 315 26.33 -7.25 7.73
N ASN A 316 25.97 -7.61 6.50
CA ASN A 316 26.79 -8.39 5.57
C ASN A 316 27.25 -9.72 6.19
N ASP A 317 26.36 -10.37 6.96
CA ASP A 317 26.59 -11.65 7.63
C ASP A 317 26.08 -12.85 6.83
N GLY A 318 25.40 -12.59 5.72
CA GLY A 318 24.82 -13.56 4.80
C GLY A 318 23.47 -14.10 5.24
N VAL A 319 22.84 -13.53 6.28
CA VAL A 319 21.60 -14.01 6.88
C VAL A 319 20.59 -12.87 7.00
N SER A 320 19.55 -12.89 6.16
CA SER A 320 18.43 -11.96 6.32
C SER A 320 17.69 -12.23 7.63
N ASN A 321 17.73 -11.29 8.57
CA ASN A 321 17.18 -11.48 9.91
C ASN A 321 16.59 -10.21 10.52
N GLU A 322 16.26 -10.26 11.81
CA GLU A 322 15.68 -9.14 12.53
C GLU A 322 16.51 -7.86 12.42
N LEU A 323 17.84 -7.94 12.36
CA LEU A 323 18.72 -6.78 12.27
C LEU A 323 18.60 -5.99 10.96
N ASP A 324 17.90 -6.51 9.94
CA ASP A 324 17.72 -5.86 8.63
C ASP A 324 16.42 -5.04 8.52
N VAL A 325 15.60 -5.02 9.57
CA VAL A 325 14.21 -4.52 9.53
C VAL A 325 13.89 -3.63 10.74
N SER A 326 13.73 -2.32 10.60
CA SER A 326 13.38 -1.44 11.74
C SER A 326 11.87 -1.32 11.98
N PHE A 327 11.49 -1.07 13.25
CA PHE A 327 10.11 -0.82 13.65
C PHE A 327 10.04 0.39 14.59
N THR A 328 9.15 1.36 14.31
CA THR A 328 8.96 2.54 15.17
C THR A 328 7.48 2.75 15.51
N THR A 329 7.22 3.40 16.65
CA THR A 329 5.86 3.69 17.15
C THR A 329 5.47 5.17 17.02
N THR A 330 6.26 5.95 16.27
CA THR A 330 6.08 7.40 16.05
C THR A 330 5.77 7.77 14.60
N GLY A 331 5.74 6.79 13.68
CA GLY A 331 5.52 7.01 12.25
C GLY A 331 6.78 7.40 11.46
N SER A 332 6.69 7.35 10.12
CA SER A 332 7.73 7.73 9.15
C SER A 332 7.83 9.25 8.90
N MET A 333 7.90 10.09 9.94
CA MET A 333 8.02 11.55 9.73
C MET A 333 9.47 11.98 9.47
N GLU A 334 9.68 13.02 8.65
CA GLU A 334 11.02 13.61 8.47
C GLU A 334 11.58 14.09 9.83
N GLY A 335 12.64 13.43 10.31
CA GLY A 335 13.22 13.65 11.64
C GLY A 335 12.84 12.62 12.72
N SER A 336 12.04 11.60 12.40
CA SER A 336 11.81 10.45 13.29
C SER A 336 13.13 9.73 13.53
N VAL A 337 13.48 9.53 14.80
CA VAL A 337 14.67 8.77 15.17
C VAL A 337 14.40 7.30 14.88
N LYS A 338 15.17 6.72 13.95
CA LYS A 338 15.23 5.27 13.75
C LYS A 338 15.79 4.66 15.04
N GLU A 339 14.91 4.21 15.92
CA GLU A 339 15.35 3.57 17.16
C GLU A 339 15.93 2.18 16.83
N ASP A 340 17.14 1.91 17.31
CA ASP A 340 17.68 0.56 17.31
C ASP A 340 16.72 -0.34 18.12
N PHE A 341 16.22 -1.39 17.49
CA PHE A 341 15.47 -2.52 18.05
C PHE A 341 15.39 -2.57 19.59
N PRO A 342 14.32 -2.09 20.25
CA PRO A 342 14.11 -2.43 21.64
C PRO A 342 13.47 -3.83 21.69
N THR A 343 14.30 -4.85 21.50
CA THR A 343 14.00 -6.22 21.97
C THR A 343 13.97 -6.29 23.50
N ILE A 344 14.28 -5.17 24.16
CA ILE A 344 14.14 -4.99 25.60
C ILE A 344 12.69 -5.27 25.97
N PRO A 345 12.43 -6.29 26.80
CA PRO A 345 11.08 -6.60 27.24
C PRO A 345 10.44 -5.39 27.92
N PHE A 346 9.23 -5.06 27.51
CA PHE A 346 8.36 -4.12 28.20
C PHE A 346 7.47 -4.89 29.15
N ASP A 347 7.38 -4.39 30.37
CA ASP A 347 6.42 -4.91 31.34
C ASP A 347 5.03 -4.40 30.98
N TYR A 348 4.07 -5.31 30.91
CA TYR A 348 2.67 -5.01 30.67
C TYR A 348 1.79 -5.96 31.48
N TYR A 349 0.49 -5.73 31.46
CA TYR A 349 -0.47 -6.52 32.22
C TYR A 349 -1.51 -7.15 31.31
N GLU A 350 -1.78 -8.43 31.55
CA GLU A 350 -2.88 -9.16 30.93
C GLU A 350 -3.90 -9.55 31.99
N ILE A 351 -5.18 -9.49 31.64
CA ILE A 351 -6.24 -9.70 32.62
C ILE A 351 -6.64 -11.17 32.59
N ALA A 352 -6.64 -11.80 33.75
CA ALA A 352 -7.01 -13.19 33.93
C ALA A 352 -8.18 -13.32 34.89
N ASP A 353 -9.02 -14.33 34.70
CA ASP A 353 -10.07 -14.65 35.67
C ASP A 353 -9.55 -15.52 36.83
N GLU A 354 -10.44 -15.84 37.77
CA GLU A 354 -10.15 -16.69 38.93
C GLU A 354 -9.68 -18.11 38.59
N THR A 355 -9.99 -18.61 37.39
CA THR A 355 -9.63 -19.96 36.97
C THR A 355 -8.16 -20.07 36.55
N TYR A 356 -7.51 -18.95 36.21
CA TYR A 356 -6.11 -18.92 35.79
C TYR A 356 -5.17 -19.57 36.80
N ASP A 357 -4.28 -20.44 36.30
CA ASP A 357 -3.29 -21.13 37.12
C ASP A 357 -2.21 -20.15 37.58
N LYS A 358 -2.28 -19.78 38.85
CA LYS A 358 -1.33 -18.89 39.51
C LYS A 358 -0.22 -19.65 40.24
N THR A 359 -0.08 -20.96 39.99
CA THR A 359 0.94 -21.78 40.65
C THR A 359 2.33 -21.25 40.33
N GLY A 360 3.07 -20.82 41.37
CA GLY A 360 4.41 -20.26 41.22
C GLY A 360 4.47 -18.74 41.03
N LEU A 361 3.33 -18.04 41.05
CA LEU A 361 3.26 -16.57 41.00
C LEU A 361 3.05 -15.98 42.40
N THR A 362 3.60 -14.80 42.64
CA THR A 362 3.51 -14.06 43.91
C THR A 362 2.54 -12.89 43.80
N GLU A 363 1.57 -12.82 44.71
CA GLU A 363 0.61 -11.71 44.78
C GLU A 363 1.32 -10.40 45.19
N GLY A 364 1.05 -9.31 44.48
CA GLY A 364 1.70 -8.02 44.69
C GLY A 364 3.06 -7.87 44.00
N GLU A 365 3.54 -8.91 43.30
CA GLU A 365 4.74 -8.85 42.46
C GLU A 365 4.41 -9.28 41.03
N ASP A 366 3.97 -10.54 40.86
CA ASP A 366 3.66 -11.17 39.57
C ASP A 366 2.20 -11.03 39.17
N TYR A 367 1.29 -10.89 40.14
CA TYR A 367 -0.12 -10.63 39.87
C TYR A 367 -0.80 -9.79 40.94
N TYR A 368 -1.89 -9.12 40.58
CA TYR A 368 -2.64 -8.21 41.44
C TYR A 368 -4.14 -8.47 41.29
N GLU A 369 -4.87 -8.67 42.39
CA GLU A 369 -6.34 -8.74 42.34
C GLU A 369 -6.93 -7.38 41.92
N LEU A 370 -7.85 -7.42 40.96
CA LEU A 370 -8.47 -6.24 40.39
C LEU A 370 -9.73 -5.84 41.16
N THR A 371 -9.88 -4.53 41.30
CA THR A 371 -11.01 -3.85 41.92
C THR A 371 -11.33 -2.61 41.08
N ASP A 372 -12.52 -2.04 41.28
CA ASP A 372 -12.85 -0.74 40.67
C ASP A 372 -11.87 0.38 41.08
N GLY A 373 -11.14 0.23 42.18
CA GLY A 373 -10.19 1.21 42.69
C GLY A 373 -8.79 1.16 42.05
N ASN A 374 -8.41 0.06 41.39
CA ASN A 374 -7.06 -0.13 40.82
C ASN A 374 -7.07 -0.60 39.36
N ILE A 375 -8.22 -0.91 38.76
CA ILE A 375 -8.28 -1.45 37.39
C ILE A 375 -7.62 -0.53 36.35
N SER A 376 -7.74 0.78 36.50
CA SER A 376 -7.11 1.77 35.62
C SER A 376 -5.59 1.76 35.67
N ASP A 377 -4.98 1.17 36.70
CA ASP A 377 -3.52 1.06 36.80
C ASP A 377 -2.97 -0.02 35.85
N TYR A 378 -3.79 -1.02 35.52
CA TYR A 378 -3.41 -2.20 34.76
C TYR A 378 -4.11 -2.30 33.40
N THR A 379 -4.88 -1.29 33.02
CA THR A 379 -5.67 -1.26 31.79
C THR A 379 -5.55 0.13 31.14
N THR A 380 -5.76 0.23 29.82
CA THR A 380 -5.61 1.51 29.10
C THR A 380 -6.86 2.37 29.21
N ASN A 381 -8.04 1.78 29.04
CA ASN A 381 -9.31 2.51 28.92
C ASN A 381 -10.38 2.06 29.93
N CYS A 382 -10.05 1.14 30.84
CA CYS A 382 -11.01 0.58 31.78
C CYS A 382 -10.97 1.29 33.13
N THR A 383 -12.13 1.83 33.56
CA THR A 383 -12.26 2.59 34.82
C THR A 383 -13.07 1.86 35.90
N SER A 384 -13.68 0.73 35.57
CA SER A 384 -14.38 -0.14 36.52
C SER A 384 -14.43 -1.57 35.97
N LEU A 385 -14.50 -2.57 36.85
CA LEU A 385 -14.58 -3.98 36.44
C LEU A 385 -15.75 -4.25 35.51
N ALA A 386 -16.87 -3.56 35.69
CA ALA A 386 -18.06 -3.71 34.86
C ALA A 386 -17.86 -3.29 33.39
N LEU A 387 -16.79 -2.54 33.09
CA LEU A 387 -16.42 -2.13 31.74
C LEU A 387 -15.41 -3.08 31.08
N LEU A 388 -14.83 -4.02 31.84
CA LEU A 388 -13.89 -5.01 31.30
C LEU A 388 -14.64 -5.97 30.38
N ASP A 389 -14.13 -6.16 29.17
CA ASP A 389 -14.68 -7.15 28.25
C ASP A 389 -14.42 -8.57 28.78
N GLY A 390 -15.48 -9.33 29.05
CA GLY A 390 -15.40 -10.64 29.73
C GLY A 390 -15.69 -10.59 31.23
N TYR A 391 -16.10 -9.42 31.75
CA TYR A 391 -16.60 -9.29 33.12
C TYR A 391 -17.89 -10.08 33.37
N GLU A 392 -17.94 -10.72 34.54
CA GLU A 392 -19.06 -11.48 35.07
C GLU A 392 -19.25 -11.14 36.55
N ALA A 393 -20.50 -10.94 36.93
CA ALA A 393 -20.83 -10.58 38.29
C ALA A 393 -20.54 -11.74 39.26
N GLY A 394 -19.73 -11.48 40.29
CA GLY A 394 -19.41 -12.44 41.34
C GLY A 394 -18.13 -13.24 41.12
N HIS A 395 -17.40 -12.99 40.03
CA HIS A 395 -16.08 -13.56 39.77
C HIS A 395 -14.96 -12.57 40.14
N SER A 396 -13.81 -13.10 40.57
CA SER A 396 -12.59 -12.31 40.78
C SER A 396 -11.73 -12.26 39.51
N TYR A 397 -11.04 -11.14 39.32
CA TYR A 397 -10.14 -10.88 38.20
C TYR A 397 -8.77 -10.45 38.70
N TYR A 398 -7.74 -10.73 37.91
CA TYR A 398 -6.35 -10.51 38.28
C TYR A 398 -5.59 -9.88 37.10
N ALA A 399 -4.81 -8.84 37.36
CA ALA A 399 -3.80 -8.37 36.42
C ALA A 399 -2.55 -9.22 36.60
N ILE A 400 -2.17 -9.95 35.55
CA ILE A 400 -0.97 -10.77 35.50
C ILE A 400 0.13 -9.95 34.85
N LYS A 401 1.24 -9.77 35.57
CA LYS A 401 2.41 -9.07 35.04
C LYS A 401 3.10 -9.96 34.01
N LYS A 402 3.37 -9.39 32.84
CA LYS A 402 4.06 -10.03 31.71
C LYS A 402 5.21 -9.15 31.27
N SER A 403 6.15 -9.75 30.55
CA SER A 403 7.28 -9.04 29.96
C SER A 403 7.56 -9.63 28.58
N ALA A 404 7.47 -8.81 27.55
CA ALA A 404 7.67 -9.22 26.16
C ALA A 404 8.19 -8.03 25.34
N PRO A 405 8.90 -8.27 24.22
CA PRO A 405 9.19 -7.20 23.27
C PRO A 405 7.90 -6.68 22.63
N VAL A 406 7.96 -5.44 22.09
CA VAL A 406 6.83 -4.82 21.38
C VAL A 406 6.40 -5.65 20.17
N TYR A 407 7.35 -6.32 19.52
CA TYR A 407 7.11 -7.20 18.39
C TYR A 407 8.10 -8.37 18.38
N THR A 408 7.79 -9.39 17.61
CA THR A 408 8.73 -10.45 17.23
C THR A 408 8.70 -10.67 15.72
N LEU A 409 9.86 -10.99 15.14
CA LEU A 409 9.97 -11.30 13.72
C LEU A 409 10.06 -12.83 13.56
N ASP A 410 9.16 -13.40 12.75
CA ASP A 410 9.32 -14.79 12.29
C ASP A 410 10.53 -14.88 11.34
N GLU A 411 11.15 -16.07 11.25
CA GLU A 411 12.22 -16.30 10.29
C GLU A 411 11.78 -15.93 8.86
N ILE A 412 12.56 -15.04 8.22
CA ILE A 412 12.36 -14.63 6.83
C ILE A 412 12.53 -15.86 5.95
N ARG A 413 11.53 -16.12 5.11
CA ARG A 413 11.47 -17.33 4.28
C ARG A 413 10.83 -17.09 2.94
N THR A 414 10.94 -18.04 2.03
CA THR A 414 10.14 -18.04 0.80
C THR A 414 8.74 -18.60 1.09
N LYS A 415 7.70 -17.94 0.57
CA LYS A 415 6.30 -18.39 0.65
C LYS A 415 5.57 -18.07 -0.66
N GLU A 416 4.74 -19.01 -1.11
CA GLU A 416 3.87 -18.80 -2.27
C GLU A 416 2.75 -17.81 -1.90
N ASN A 417 2.51 -16.80 -2.76
CA ASN A 417 1.39 -15.87 -2.61
C ASN A 417 0.08 -16.46 -3.20
N ALA A 418 -1.01 -15.69 -3.18
CA ALA A 418 -2.31 -16.14 -3.71
C ALA A 418 -2.32 -16.46 -5.22
N ASP A 419 -1.38 -15.90 -5.99
CA ASP A 419 -1.25 -16.07 -7.44
C ASP A 419 -0.29 -17.21 -7.83
N GLY A 420 0.30 -17.91 -6.86
CA GLY A 420 1.25 -18.99 -7.11
C GLY A 420 2.71 -18.54 -7.29
N VAL A 421 3.06 -17.31 -6.90
CA VAL A 421 4.40 -16.75 -7.03
C VAL A 421 5.20 -16.95 -5.75
N GLU A 422 6.39 -17.53 -5.85
CA GLU A 422 7.34 -17.62 -4.73
C GLU A 422 7.88 -16.23 -4.37
N CYS A 423 7.51 -15.73 -3.20
CA CYS A 423 7.89 -14.41 -2.71
C CYS A 423 8.82 -14.54 -1.50
N THR A 424 9.67 -13.54 -1.29
CA THR A 424 10.29 -13.31 0.02
C THR A 424 9.19 -12.88 0.99
N TYR A 425 9.03 -13.62 2.09
CA TYR A 425 7.95 -13.43 3.04
C TYR A 425 8.50 -13.02 4.41
N ILE A 426 7.96 -11.91 4.90
CA ILE A 426 8.28 -11.33 6.21
C ILE A 426 7.01 -11.39 7.05
N LYS A 427 7.12 -11.82 8.31
CA LYS A 427 6.00 -11.76 9.26
C LYS A 427 6.44 -11.18 10.58
N LEU A 428 5.89 -10.03 10.92
CA LEU A 428 6.14 -9.32 12.17
C LEU A 428 4.93 -9.42 13.08
N ASN A 429 5.05 -10.16 14.18
CA ASN A 429 4.00 -10.30 15.18
C ASN A 429 4.07 -9.12 16.15
N ILE A 430 2.95 -8.46 16.41
CA ILE A 430 2.88 -7.29 17.27
C ILE A 430 2.27 -7.69 18.60
N ASN A 431 2.96 -7.38 19.70
CA ASN A 431 2.41 -7.54 21.04
C ASN A 431 1.49 -6.37 21.38
N VAL A 432 0.18 -6.58 21.21
CA VAL A 432 -0.83 -5.56 21.51
C VAL A 432 -0.83 -5.18 22.98
N GLY A 433 -0.56 -6.10 23.91
CA GLY A 433 -0.48 -5.81 25.34
C GLY A 433 0.62 -4.80 25.69
N VAL A 434 1.78 -4.92 25.04
CA VAL A 434 2.86 -3.93 25.14
C VAL A 434 2.44 -2.60 24.52
N LEU A 435 1.85 -2.60 23.32
CA LEU A 435 1.35 -1.37 22.69
C LEU A 435 0.32 -0.63 23.56
N LYS A 436 -0.58 -1.37 24.21
CA LYS A 436 -1.56 -0.82 25.15
C LYS A 436 -0.89 -0.05 26.28
N GLN A 437 0.16 -0.66 26.85
CA GLN A 437 0.92 -0.08 27.94
C GLN A 437 1.70 1.16 27.46
N MET A 438 2.31 1.10 26.27
CA MET A 438 3.01 2.24 25.68
C MET A 438 2.07 3.43 25.42
N ILE A 439 0.86 3.18 24.89
CA ILE A 439 -0.16 4.22 24.67
C ILE A 439 -0.63 4.80 26.01
N LYS A 440 -0.83 3.96 27.03
CA LYS A 440 -1.23 4.40 28.38
C LYS A 440 -0.18 5.32 29.01
N ASP A 441 1.09 5.01 28.81
CA ASP A 441 2.22 5.75 29.38
C ASP A 441 2.71 6.89 28.46
N ASP A 442 2.08 7.09 27.31
CA ASP A 442 2.50 8.10 26.33
C ASP A 442 2.30 9.52 26.86
N THR A 443 3.40 10.24 27.01
CA THR A 443 3.39 11.61 27.55
C THR A 443 2.78 12.62 26.58
N ASP A 444 2.77 12.29 25.28
CA ASP A 444 2.21 13.13 24.22
C ASP A 444 0.69 12.93 24.05
N GLY A 445 0.12 11.94 24.75
CA GLY A 445 -1.32 11.68 24.79
C GLY A 445 -1.88 11.11 23.48
N ARG A 446 -1.06 10.40 22.69
CA ARG A 446 -1.54 9.69 21.50
C ARG A 446 -2.52 8.59 21.90
N THR A 447 -3.41 8.31 20.97
CA THR A 447 -4.50 7.32 21.04
C THR A 447 -4.30 6.29 19.93
N TYR A 448 -5.03 5.17 19.95
CA TYR A 448 -4.88 4.12 18.92
C TYR A 448 -5.11 4.60 17.49
N ASP A 449 -6.02 5.55 17.30
CA ASP A 449 -6.35 6.17 16.00
C ASP A 449 -5.32 7.23 15.56
N THR A 450 -4.42 7.65 16.45
CA THR A 450 -3.35 8.62 16.15
C THR A 450 -1.95 8.03 16.25
N ALA A 451 -1.80 6.85 16.87
CA ALA A 451 -0.57 6.10 16.93
C ALA A 451 -0.29 5.43 15.57
N ILE A 452 0.86 5.76 14.98
CA ILE A 452 1.35 5.14 13.75
C ILE A 452 2.48 4.19 14.13
N VAL A 453 2.33 2.96 13.69
CA VAL A 453 3.36 1.93 13.74
C VAL A 453 3.98 1.81 12.36
N THR A 454 5.29 1.92 12.27
CA THR A 454 6.02 1.82 11.01
C THR A 454 6.92 0.60 11.02
N LEU A 455 6.83 -0.22 9.98
CA LEU A 455 7.82 -1.23 9.63
C LEU A 455 8.65 -0.72 8.44
N SER A 456 9.97 -0.59 8.60
CA SER A 456 10.86 -0.16 7.52
C SER A 456 11.98 -1.17 7.28
N TYR A 457 12.30 -1.45 6.02
CA TYR A 457 13.41 -2.32 5.66
C TYR A 457 13.96 -1.95 4.28
N LYS A 458 15.17 -2.41 3.97
CA LYS A 458 15.81 -2.19 2.67
C LYS A 458 15.80 -3.47 1.85
N ALA A 459 15.73 -3.32 0.53
CA ALA A 459 15.87 -4.43 -0.41
C ALA A 459 16.79 -4.05 -1.57
N ILE A 460 17.46 -5.05 -2.16
CA ILE A 460 18.22 -4.92 -3.39
C ILE A 460 17.35 -5.38 -4.55
N VAL A 461 17.28 -4.58 -5.61
CA VAL A 461 16.64 -4.98 -6.88
C VAL A 461 17.46 -6.08 -7.56
N THR A 462 16.83 -7.19 -7.90
CA THR A 462 17.49 -8.36 -8.48
C THR A 462 17.44 -8.33 -10.01
N ASP A 463 18.17 -9.25 -10.65
CA ASP A 463 18.10 -9.47 -12.09
C ASP A 463 16.78 -10.08 -12.57
N LYS A 464 15.92 -10.55 -11.65
CA LYS A 464 14.58 -11.07 -11.96
C LYS A 464 13.54 -9.97 -12.19
N ILE A 465 13.89 -8.71 -11.96
CA ILE A 465 13.01 -7.58 -12.26
C ILE A 465 12.56 -7.61 -13.73
N GLU A 466 11.27 -7.41 -13.95
CA GLU A 466 10.65 -7.42 -15.28
C GLU A 466 10.50 -5.98 -15.82
N VAL A 467 10.74 -5.80 -17.12
CA VAL A 467 10.64 -4.47 -17.74
C VAL A 467 9.18 -4.03 -17.81
N ASN A 468 8.89 -2.83 -17.32
CA ASN A 468 7.57 -2.19 -17.33
C ASN A 468 6.42 -3.16 -16.94
N SER A 469 6.60 -3.87 -15.83
CA SER A 469 5.69 -4.93 -15.37
C SER A 469 5.10 -4.62 -14.00
N GLU A 470 3.83 -4.99 -13.83
CA GLU A 470 3.15 -5.02 -12.53
C GLU A 470 3.64 -6.17 -11.63
N GLY A 471 4.43 -7.11 -12.17
CA GLY A 471 5.00 -8.24 -11.45
C GLY A 471 6.09 -7.85 -10.43
N ASN A 472 6.59 -6.62 -10.50
CA ASN A 472 7.62 -6.08 -9.60
C ASN A 472 6.96 -5.42 -8.39
N TYR A 473 6.35 -6.23 -7.55
CA TYR A 473 5.56 -5.74 -6.43
C TYR A 473 6.17 -6.04 -5.08
N ASN A 474 5.69 -5.29 -4.10
CA ASN A 474 5.86 -5.59 -2.70
C ASN A 474 4.56 -5.27 -1.96
N THR A 475 3.95 -6.26 -1.31
CA THR A 475 2.61 -6.16 -0.71
C THR A 475 2.66 -6.43 0.78
N ALA A 476 2.38 -5.41 1.60
CA ALA A 476 2.21 -5.59 3.03
C ALA A 476 0.74 -5.75 3.38
N THR A 477 0.45 -6.55 4.40
CA THR A 477 -0.91 -6.81 4.91
C THR A 477 -0.89 -6.75 6.43
N ILE A 478 -1.68 -5.86 7.02
CA ILE A 478 -1.95 -5.87 8.46
C ILE A 478 -3.10 -6.82 8.75
N VAL A 479 -2.84 -7.88 9.49
CA VAL A 479 -3.85 -8.85 9.93
C VAL A 479 -4.06 -8.70 11.43
N TYR A 480 -5.33 -8.62 11.84
CA TYR A 480 -5.71 -8.50 13.24
C TYR A 480 -6.98 -9.30 13.51
N GLU A 481 -7.06 -9.96 14.66
CA GLU A 481 -8.34 -10.39 15.23
C GLU A 481 -9.21 -11.26 14.28
N GLY A 482 -8.60 -12.25 13.61
CA GLY A 482 -9.32 -13.18 12.72
C GLY A 482 -9.85 -12.55 11.43
N THR A 483 -9.37 -11.35 11.06
CA THR A 483 -9.59 -10.75 9.74
C THR A 483 -8.73 -11.42 8.67
N SER A 484 -9.06 -11.24 7.39
CA SER A 484 -8.14 -11.56 6.29
C SER A 484 -7.07 -10.49 6.08
N GLY A 485 -7.17 -9.37 6.81
CA GLY A 485 -6.23 -8.26 6.83
C GLY A 485 -6.53 -7.20 5.77
N ILE A 486 -5.81 -6.08 5.88
CA ILE A 486 -5.86 -4.96 4.93
C ILE A 486 -4.49 -4.87 4.27
N SER A 487 -4.46 -4.83 2.95
CA SER A 487 -3.22 -4.83 2.18
C SER A 487 -2.97 -3.49 1.49
N ASP A 488 -1.70 -3.11 1.40
CA ASP A 488 -1.23 -2.08 0.49
C ASP A 488 0.01 -2.55 -0.27
N THR A 489 0.17 -2.04 -1.49
CA THR A 489 0.93 -2.69 -2.52
C THR A 489 1.66 -1.66 -3.38
N VAL A 490 2.99 -1.66 -3.30
CA VAL A 490 3.85 -0.75 -4.07
C VAL A 490 4.48 -1.42 -5.28
N ARG A 491 4.91 -0.62 -6.26
CA ARG A 491 5.48 -1.09 -7.52
C ARG A 491 6.85 -0.49 -7.80
N ALA A 492 7.72 -1.29 -8.40
CA ALA A 492 8.92 -0.79 -9.04
C ALA A 492 8.89 -1.02 -10.55
N TYR A 493 9.29 -0.01 -11.32
CA TYR A 493 9.38 -0.11 -12.76
C TYR A 493 10.83 -0.02 -13.20
N THR A 494 11.20 -0.82 -14.18
CA THR A 494 12.49 -0.72 -14.84
C THR A 494 12.28 -0.75 -16.35
N TYR A 495 13.28 -0.28 -17.08
CA TYR A 495 13.22 -0.09 -18.51
C TYR A 495 14.30 -0.91 -19.22
N GLY A 496 14.14 -1.04 -20.53
CA GLY A 496 15.09 -1.72 -21.39
C GLY A 496 15.52 -0.87 -22.58
N MET A 497 16.67 -1.21 -23.13
CA MET A 497 17.19 -0.68 -24.38
C MET A 497 17.54 -1.84 -25.31
N GLN A 498 16.98 -1.84 -26.51
CA GLN A 498 17.28 -2.77 -27.58
C GLN A 498 18.16 -2.11 -28.64
N LEU A 499 19.40 -2.56 -28.77
CA LEU A 499 20.38 -2.06 -29.74
C LEU A 499 20.36 -2.92 -31.01
N ILE A 500 20.00 -2.33 -32.15
CA ILE A 500 20.03 -2.97 -33.47
C ILE A 500 21.03 -2.24 -34.36
N LYS A 501 22.09 -2.94 -34.77
CA LYS A 501 23.14 -2.39 -35.63
C LYS A 501 22.85 -2.75 -37.08
N LEU A 502 22.77 -1.76 -37.98
CA LEU A 502 22.42 -1.97 -39.39
C LEU A 502 23.43 -1.33 -40.36
N ASP A 503 23.47 -1.87 -41.58
CA ASP A 503 24.07 -1.21 -42.75
C ASP A 503 23.19 -0.04 -43.19
N GLY A 504 23.77 1.15 -43.32
CA GLY A 504 23.03 2.35 -43.69
C GLY A 504 22.37 2.31 -45.08
N ASN A 505 22.83 1.45 -45.98
CA ASN A 505 22.26 1.29 -47.32
C ASN A 505 21.32 0.07 -47.43
N SER A 506 21.79 -1.12 -47.04
CA SER A 506 21.01 -2.36 -47.22
C SER A 506 20.01 -2.60 -46.09
N GLN A 507 20.15 -1.92 -44.94
CA GLN A 507 19.39 -2.17 -43.72
C GLN A 507 19.58 -3.59 -43.17
N GLU A 508 20.63 -4.31 -43.60
CA GLU A 508 20.99 -5.62 -43.04
C GLU A 508 21.68 -5.47 -41.69
N ALA A 509 21.41 -6.40 -40.77
CA ALA A 509 22.00 -6.39 -39.44
C ALA A 509 23.51 -6.69 -39.45
N LEU A 510 24.27 -5.98 -38.58
CA LEU A 510 25.73 -6.04 -38.52
C LEU A 510 26.22 -6.53 -37.16
N ALA A 511 27.12 -7.52 -37.19
CA ALA A 511 27.82 -8.01 -36.02
C ALA A 511 29.17 -7.29 -35.80
N GLY A 512 29.60 -7.21 -34.55
CA GLY A 512 30.97 -6.85 -34.17
C GLY A 512 31.25 -5.36 -33.94
N ALA A 513 30.24 -4.48 -33.97
CA ALA A 513 30.39 -3.14 -33.42
C ALA A 513 30.47 -3.22 -31.90
N GLN A 514 31.34 -2.44 -31.26
CA GLN A 514 31.47 -2.38 -29.80
C GLN A 514 30.96 -1.04 -29.29
N PHE A 515 30.23 -1.08 -28.17
CA PHE A 515 29.66 0.11 -27.54
C PHE A 515 29.91 0.12 -26.05
N ASN A 516 29.97 1.32 -25.47
CA ASN A 516 29.85 1.54 -24.03
C ASN A 516 28.57 2.35 -23.76
N LEU A 517 27.86 2.01 -22.70
CA LEU A 517 26.69 2.76 -22.22
C LEU A 517 27.08 3.55 -20.96
N TYR A 518 26.72 4.82 -20.91
CA TYR A 518 26.95 5.70 -19.77
C TYR A 518 25.64 6.35 -19.33
N LYS A 519 25.44 6.56 -18.03
CA LYS A 519 24.29 7.28 -17.44
C LYS A 519 24.75 8.58 -16.80
N GLU A 520 24.01 9.66 -16.98
CA GLU A 520 24.30 10.95 -16.36
C GLU A 520 24.16 10.88 -14.84
N VAL A 521 25.14 11.41 -14.12
CA VAL A 521 25.17 11.44 -12.65
C VAL A 521 25.34 12.85 -12.09
N ASN A 522 25.96 13.77 -12.84
CA ASN A 522 26.25 15.11 -12.33
C ASN A 522 26.11 16.19 -13.40
N THR A 523 25.62 17.36 -12.97
CA THR A 523 25.54 18.58 -13.77
C THR A 523 26.47 19.67 -13.20
N TYR A 524 27.26 20.28 -14.07
CA TYR A 524 28.16 21.41 -13.77
C TYR A 524 27.87 22.59 -14.69
N ILE A 525 28.14 23.81 -14.20
CA ILE A 525 28.12 25.04 -15.01
C ILE A 525 29.51 25.65 -15.01
N GLU A 526 29.97 26.09 -16.18
CA GLU A 526 31.23 26.83 -16.32
C GLU A 526 31.09 28.24 -15.71
N ASP A 527 31.99 28.56 -14.78
CA ASP A 527 32.25 29.92 -14.32
C ASP A 527 33.76 30.19 -14.32
N ASN A 528 34.18 31.29 -14.93
CA ASN A 528 35.59 31.69 -15.01
C ASN A 528 36.56 30.59 -15.50
N LYS A 529 36.13 29.73 -16.43
CA LYS A 529 36.86 28.56 -16.96
C LYS A 529 37.04 27.40 -15.98
N GLN A 530 36.22 27.35 -14.94
CA GLN A 530 36.13 26.21 -14.03
C GLN A 530 34.70 25.69 -14.03
N PHE A 531 34.55 24.37 -13.95
CA PHE A 531 33.23 23.74 -13.86
C PHE A 531 32.83 23.60 -12.39
N ILE A 532 31.77 24.31 -12.01
CA ILE A 532 31.22 24.31 -10.65
C ILE A 532 30.05 23.33 -10.60
N TRP A 533 30.13 22.35 -9.69
CA TRP A 533 29.04 21.40 -9.43
C TRP A 533 27.75 22.14 -9.08
N GLN A 534 26.63 21.72 -9.66
CA GLN A 534 25.31 22.33 -9.44
C GLN A 534 24.32 21.37 -8.81
N ALA A 535 24.27 20.14 -9.30
CA ALA A 535 23.38 19.11 -8.82
C ALA A 535 23.90 17.72 -9.18
N ASP A 536 23.56 16.76 -8.33
CA ASP A 536 23.54 15.35 -8.69
C ASP A 536 22.25 15.08 -9.48
N MET A 537 22.31 14.19 -10.46
CA MET A 537 21.10 13.71 -11.11
C MET A 537 20.38 12.76 -10.17
N ASN A 538 19.06 12.91 -10.02
CA ASN A 538 18.24 11.99 -9.21
C ASN A 538 18.54 10.54 -9.60
N GLY A 539 19.19 9.83 -8.67
CA GLY A 539 19.60 8.45 -8.76
C GLY A 539 19.97 7.99 -7.34
N SER A 540 19.91 6.68 -7.10
CA SER A 540 20.29 6.04 -5.83
C SER A 540 21.55 6.67 -5.23
N ALA A 541 21.68 6.74 -3.90
CA ALA A 541 22.86 7.29 -3.20
C ALA A 541 24.21 6.69 -3.67
N ALA A 542 24.17 5.55 -4.36
CA ALA A 542 25.30 4.93 -5.06
C ALA A 542 25.84 5.70 -6.29
N ASP A 543 25.12 6.69 -6.83
CA ASP A 543 25.54 7.49 -8.00
C ASP A 543 26.38 8.73 -7.61
N THR A 544 26.65 8.94 -6.32
CA THR A 544 27.47 10.06 -5.84
C THR A 544 28.92 9.93 -6.30
N LEU A 545 29.42 10.90 -7.06
CA LEU A 545 30.83 10.92 -7.50
C LEU A 545 31.76 11.39 -6.37
N GLU A 546 32.73 10.56 -5.99
CA GLU A 546 33.80 10.92 -5.04
C GLU A 546 34.99 11.65 -5.70
N LEU A 547 34.92 11.96 -7.00
CA LEU A 547 35.98 12.62 -7.77
C LEU A 547 35.62 14.06 -8.14
N SER A 548 36.62 14.92 -8.18
CA SER A 548 36.51 16.26 -8.75
C SER A 548 36.38 16.22 -10.28
N PHE A 549 35.87 17.31 -10.87
CA PHE A 549 35.73 17.41 -12.32
C PHE A 549 37.09 17.31 -13.04
N GLU A 550 38.16 17.89 -12.47
CA GLU A 550 39.51 17.79 -13.06
C GLU A 550 40.06 16.35 -13.05
N GLU A 551 39.81 15.58 -11.99
CA GLU A 551 40.22 14.16 -11.90
C GLU A 551 39.49 13.31 -12.94
N ILE A 552 38.23 13.63 -13.21
CA ILE A 552 37.42 12.96 -14.24
C ILE A 552 37.98 13.28 -15.64
N GLU A 553 38.30 14.54 -15.93
CA GLU A 553 38.94 14.91 -17.20
C GLU A 553 40.32 14.24 -17.36
N GLU A 554 41.10 14.13 -16.29
CA GLU A 554 42.39 13.42 -16.33
C GLU A 554 42.21 11.92 -16.63
N ASP A 555 41.21 11.27 -16.01
CA ASP A 555 40.88 9.87 -16.30
C ASP A 555 40.48 9.66 -17.77
N ILE A 556 39.60 10.51 -18.29
CA ILE A 556 39.15 10.46 -19.68
C ILE A 556 40.34 10.69 -20.63
N ASN A 557 41.19 11.68 -20.37
CA ASN A 557 42.34 11.99 -21.21
C ASN A 557 43.39 10.86 -21.20
N SER A 558 43.53 10.15 -20.09
CA SER A 558 44.51 9.07 -19.94
C SER A 558 44.03 7.73 -20.49
N LYS A 559 42.75 7.38 -20.31
CA LYS A 559 42.17 6.09 -20.70
C LYS A 559 41.38 6.12 -22.01
N GLY A 560 40.95 7.30 -22.46
CA GLY A 560 40.11 7.46 -23.64
C GLY A 560 38.85 6.61 -23.58
N PRO A 561 38.57 5.73 -24.56
CA PRO A 561 37.36 4.92 -24.62
C PRO A 561 37.26 3.84 -23.52
N GLU A 562 38.35 3.58 -22.79
CA GLU A 562 38.37 2.67 -21.63
C GLU A 562 38.04 3.39 -20.31
N SER A 563 37.79 4.70 -20.34
CA SER A 563 37.34 5.44 -19.15
C SER A 563 35.94 5.00 -18.73
N ASN A 564 35.73 4.96 -17.41
CA ASN A 564 34.41 4.77 -16.82
C ASN A 564 33.59 6.06 -16.84
N TYR A 565 34.16 7.17 -17.29
CA TYR A 565 33.52 8.47 -17.32
C TYR A 565 33.37 8.98 -18.76
N TYR A 566 32.35 9.79 -18.97
CA TYR A 566 32.15 10.55 -20.20
C TYR A 566 31.69 11.96 -19.84
N VAL A 567 32.22 12.97 -20.51
CA VAL A 567 31.83 14.37 -20.31
C VAL A 567 31.21 14.91 -21.58
N TYR A 568 29.97 15.39 -21.48
CA TYR A 568 29.28 16.10 -22.54
C TYR A 568 29.17 17.59 -22.18
N THR A 569 29.69 18.47 -23.03
CA THR A 569 29.60 19.92 -22.84
C THR A 569 28.71 20.56 -23.89
N GLN A 570 27.85 21.48 -23.46
CA GLN A 570 26.91 22.17 -24.34
C GLN A 570 26.83 23.65 -23.98
N THR A 571 26.94 24.52 -24.98
CA THR A 571 26.63 25.95 -24.83
C THR A 571 25.14 26.16 -25.07
N MET A 572 24.43 26.72 -24.07
CA MET A 572 22.98 26.85 -24.11
C MET A 572 22.56 28.08 -24.94
N GLU A 573 21.67 27.89 -25.91
CA GLU A 573 21.24 28.98 -26.80
C GLU A 573 20.29 29.98 -26.14
N ASP A 574 19.56 29.56 -25.11
CA ASP A 574 18.62 30.36 -24.33
C ASP A 574 18.72 30.00 -22.84
N ALA A 575 18.14 30.84 -21.97
CA ALA A 575 18.04 30.54 -20.54
C ALA A 575 16.98 29.45 -20.30
N GLY A 576 17.19 28.60 -19.31
CA GLY A 576 16.30 27.46 -19.05
C GLY A 576 16.65 26.71 -17.78
N VAL A 577 16.12 25.50 -17.67
CA VAL A 577 16.34 24.58 -16.55
C VAL A 577 16.71 23.20 -17.10
N THR A 578 17.70 22.54 -16.51
CA THR A 578 18.08 21.16 -16.88
C THR A 578 17.05 20.15 -16.40
N THR A 579 17.17 18.90 -16.83
CA THR A 579 16.40 17.77 -16.29
C THR A 579 16.65 17.55 -14.79
N SER A 580 17.85 17.90 -14.30
CA SER A 580 18.22 17.92 -12.88
C SER A 580 17.73 19.14 -12.09
N GLY A 581 16.91 20.02 -12.70
CA GLY A 581 16.36 21.19 -12.02
C GLY A 581 17.32 22.38 -11.90
N VAL A 582 18.48 22.34 -12.55
CA VAL A 582 19.49 23.40 -12.50
C VAL A 582 19.13 24.51 -13.49
N ALA A 583 18.90 25.72 -12.99
CA ALA A 583 18.68 26.89 -13.83
C ALA A 583 20.00 27.35 -14.47
N TYR A 584 19.96 27.71 -15.75
CA TYR A 584 21.10 28.25 -16.49
C TYR A 584 20.69 29.45 -17.34
N GLU A 585 21.66 30.33 -17.58
CA GLU A 585 21.49 31.52 -18.40
C GLU A 585 21.82 31.27 -19.87
N LYS A 586 21.35 32.16 -20.74
CA LYS A 586 21.72 32.15 -22.15
C LYS A 586 23.25 32.24 -22.33
N ASN A 587 23.79 31.38 -23.19
CA ASN A 587 25.22 31.15 -23.44
C ASN A 587 26.01 30.54 -22.27
N ALA A 588 25.35 30.06 -21.21
CA ALA A 588 26.04 29.26 -20.20
C ALA A 588 26.59 27.97 -20.84
N VAL A 589 27.77 27.54 -20.40
CA VAL A 589 28.33 26.24 -20.77
C VAL A 589 28.00 25.25 -19.66
N VAL A 590 27.19 24.25 -20.01
CA VAL A 590 26.78 23.18 -19.10
C VAL A 590 27.60 21.95 -19.43
N ALA A 591 28.26 21.38 -18.42
CA ALA A 591 28.92 20.08 -18.53
C ALA A 591 28.10 19.03 -17.78
N ARG A 592 27.89 17.89 -18.42
CA ARG A 592 27.21 16.72 -17.86
C ARG A 592 28.20 15.59 -17.79
N VAL A 593 28.36 15.03 -16.59
CA VAL A 593 29.21 13.86 -16.37
C VAL A 593 28.34 12.61 -16.37
N PHE A 594 28.79 11.62 -17.11
CA PHE A 594 28.18 10.31 -17.19
C PHE A 594 29.15 9.24 -16.69
N VAL A 595 28.62 8.24 -16.01
CA VAL A 595 29.35 7.07 -15.50
C VAL A 595 28.91 5.84 -16.28
N LYS A 596 29.87 4.94 -16.57
CA LYS A 596 29.62 3.70 -17.28
C LYS A 596 28.56 2.88 -16.54
N TYR A 597 27.50 2.52 -17.25
CA TYR A 597 26.33 1.89 -16.65
C TYR A 597 26.52 0.38 -16.51
N THR A 598 26.56 -0.14 -15.29
CA THR A 598 26.81 -1.58 -15.03
C THR A 598 25.67 -2.30 -14.31
N ALA A 599 24.56 -1.59 -14.08
CA ALA A 599 23.42 -2.06 -13.28
C ALA A 599 22.34 -2.75 -14.14
N GLY A 600 22.72 -3.43 -15.22
CA GLY A 600 21.79 -4.03 -16.17
C GLY A 600 22.00 -5.52 -16.38
N ALA A 601 21.17 -6.12 -17.24
CA ALA A 601 21.38 -7.48 -17.73
C ALA A 601 21.14 -7.57 -19.25
N ILE A 602 21.97 -8.34 -19.95
CA ILE A 602 21.86 -8.65 -21.38
C ILE A 602 21.02 -9.91 -21.55
N ASN A 603 20.00 -9.85 -22.42
CA ASN A 603 19.16 -10.99 -22.83
C ASN A 603 18.73 -11.88 -21.65
N GLU A 604 18.22 -11.25 -20.60
CA GLU A 604 17.59 -11.84 -19.41
C GLU A 604 18.53 -12.44 -18.34
N GLU A 605 19.70 -12.97 -18.68
CA GLU A 605 20.51 -13.78 -17.74
C GLU A 605 21.95 -13.30 -17.54
N THR A 606 22.51 -12.47 -18.42
CA THR A 606 23.94 -12.11 -18.35
C THR A 606 24.12 -10.72 -17.72
N PRO A 607 24.87 -10.56 -16.62
CA PRO A 607 25.17 -9.24 -16.06
C PRO A 607 25.76 -8.29 -17.11
N PHE A 608 25.29 -7.05 -17.11
CA PHE A 608 25.75 -6.03 -18.05
C PHE A 608 26.91 -5.22 -17.45
N GLU A 609 28.12 -5.44 -17.96
CA GLU A 609 29.34 -4.77 -17.49
C GLU A 609 29.60 -3.41 -18.20
N GLY A 610 28.54 -2.77 -18.69
CA GLY A 610 28.62 -1.46 -19.37
C GLY A 610 29.15 -1.45 -20.80
N SER A 611 29.47 -2.61 -21.37
CA SER A 611 29.93 -2.75 -22.76
C SER A 611 29.11 -3.79 -23.53
N LEU A 612 28.86 -3.51 -24.82
CA LEU A 612 28.04 -4.32 -25.73
C LEU A 612 28.83 -4.64 -26.99
N THR A 613 28.60 -5.81 -27.59
CA THR A 613 29.09 -6.12 -28.95
C THR A 613 27.93 -6.53 -29.83
N SER A 614 27.62 -5.75 -30.88
CA SER A 614 26.47 -5.97 -31.74
C SER A 614 26.44 -7.36 -32.38
N VAL A 615 25.23 -7.86 -32.59
CA VAL A 615 24.95 -9.12 -33.29
C VAL A 615 24.27 -8.85 -34.62
N ALA A 616 24.51 -9.71 -35.61
CA ALA A 616 23.80 -9.67 -36.88
C ALA A 616 22.41 -10.32 -36.72
N SER A 617 21.54 -9.67 -35.95
CA SER A 617 20.16 -10.08 -35.71
C SER A 617 19.22 -8.89 -35.86
N ASP A 618 18.04 -9.13 -36.44
CA ASP A 618 16.98 -8.12 -36.58
C ASP A 618 16.39 -7.70 -35.22
N THR A 619 16.58 -8.52 -34.17
CA THR A 619 16.20 -8.20 -32.79
C THR A 619 17.34 -7.53 -32.02
N GLY A 620 18.57 -7.52 -32.54
CA GLY A 620 19.70 -6.90 -31.86
C GLY A 620 19.99 -7.49 -30.47
N ILE A 621 20.39 -6.62 -29.54
CA ILE A 621 20.75 -6.95 -28.14
C ILE A 621 19.85 -6.17 -27.20
N LEU A 622 19.21 -6.86 -26.25
CA LEU A 622 18.41 -6.24 -25.21
C LEU A 622 19.25 -6.08 -23.93
N VAL A 623 19.30 -4.86 -23.41
CA VAL A 623 19.75 -4.56 -22.05
C VAL A 623 18.51 -4.19 -21.22
N LYS A 624 18.27 -4.90 -20.12
CA LYS A 624 17.22 -4.59 -19.14
C LYS A 624 17.81 -4.00 -17.86
N GLY A 625 16.95 -3.45 -17.01
CA GLY A 625 17.34 -2.95 -15.70
C GLY A 625 17.77 -1.50 -15.70
N LEU A 626 17.28 -0.67 -16.63
CA LEU A 626 17.57 0.76 -16.71
C LEU A 626 16.51 1.56 -15.93
N ASP A 627 16.95 2.53 -15.15
CA ASP A 627 16.10 3.53 -14.51
C ASP A 627 15.81 4.73 -15.45
N ALA A 628 15.00 5.70 -15.01
CA ALA A 628 14.83 6.93 -15.78
C ALA A 628 16.12 7.77 -15.73
N GLY A 629 16.44 8.44 -16.83
CA GLY A 629 17.63 9.28 -16.92
C GLY A 629 18.14 9.54 -18.33
N ASN A 630 19.22 10.30 -18.40
CA ASN A 630 19.94 10.59 -19.64
C ASN A 630 21.09 9.59 -19.81
N TYR A 631 21.26 9.09 -21.03
CA TYR A 631 22.25 8.08 -21.36
C TYR A 631 23.02 8.41 -22.63
N ILE A 632 24.29 8.00 -22.66
CA ILE A 632 25.15 8.08 -23.84
C ILE A 632 25.55 6.67 -24.28
N LEU A 633 25.30 6.36 -25.54
CA LEU A 633 25.79 5.16 -26.21
C LEU A 633 26.95 5.55 -27.14
N MET A 634 28.18 5.21 -26.75
CA MET A 634 29.41 5.50 -27.48
C MET A 634 29.87 4.29 -28.29
N GLU A 635 30.07 4.43 -29.61
CA GLU A 635 30.66 3.36 -30.45
C GLU A 635 32.18 3.35 -30.30
N THR A 636 32.71 2.39 -29.53
CA THR A 636 34.16 2.26 -29.31
C THR A 636 34.87 1.58 -30.48
N LYS A 637 34.14 0.79 -31.26
CA LYS A 637 34.67 0.11 -32.45
C LYS A 637 33.59 -0.13 -33.49
N ALA A 638 33.81 0.36 -34.71
CA ALA A 638 32.93 0.09 -35.84
C ALA A 638 32.96 -1.39 -36.26
N PRO A 639 31.90 -1.91 -36.91
CA PRO A 639 31.95 -3.21 -37.57
C PRO A 639 33.07 -3.27 -38.63
N SER A 640 33.61 -4.47 -38.87
CA SER A 640 34.68 -4.65 -39.85
C SER A 640 34.29 -4.15 -41.24
N GLY A 641 35.09 -3.24 -41.81
CA GLY A 641 34.86 -2.65 -43.14
C GLY A 641 33.92 -1.44 -43.17
N TYR A 642 33.51 -0.93 -42.02
CA TYR A 642 32.67 0.27 -41.87
C TYR A 642 33.44 1.43 -41.25
N ASN A 643 32.93 2.65 -41.46
CA ASN A 643 33.40 3.84 -40.76
C ASN A 643 32.80 3.89 -39.35
N SER A 644 33.53 4.47 -38.39
CA SER A 644 33.00 4.81 -37.06
C SER A 644 31.91 5.86 -37.16
N LEU A 645 31.01 5.88 -36.18
CA LEU A 645 30.06 6.98 -36.00
C LEU A 645 30.80 8.32 -35.86
N ALA A 646 30.19 9.38 -36.39
CA ALA A 646 30.74 10.73 -36.30
C ALA A 646 30.46 11.38 -34.93
N GLU A 647 29.36 10.98 -34.29
CA GLU A 647 28.88 11.48 -33.01
C GLU A 647 28.30 10.32 -32.19
N ASP A 648 28.43 10.41 -30.88
CA ASP A 648 27.82 9.47 -29.95
C ASP A 648 26.31 9.73 -29.81
N ILE A 649 25.58 8.73 -29.35
CA ILE A 649 24.11 8.79 -29.30
C ILE A 649 23.67 9.15 -27.89
N LEU A 650 23.09 10.34 -27.73
CA LEU A 650 22.46 10.81 -26.49
C LEU A 650 20.96 10.54 -26.54
N PHE A 651 20.42 9.85 -25.54
CA PHE A 651 18.99 9.58 -25.42
C PHE A 651 18.53 9.66 -23.96
N THR A 652 17.22 9.84 -23.76
CA THR A 652 16.62 9.98 -22.43
C THR A 652 15.47 9.00 -22.27
N ILE A 653 15.47 8.29 -21.14
CA ILE A 653 14.34 7.50 -20.66
C ILE A 653 13.65 8.32 -19.58
N SER A 654 12.34 8.43 -19.62
CA SER A 654 11.57 9.12 -18.59
C SER A 654 10.37 8.29 -18.17
N ARG A 655 10.10 8.28 -16.87
CA ARG A 655 8.85 7.79 -16.33
C ARG A 655 7.73 8.81 -16.54
N ILE A 656 6.54 8.34 -16.86
CA ILE A 656 5.32 9.15 -16.89
C ILE A 656 4.68 9.07 -15.50
N ASP A 657 4.06 10.15 -15.03
CA ASP A 657 3.32 10.13 -13.76
C ASP A 657 2.13 9.17 -13.82
N ASP A 658 1.82 8.53 -12.69
CA ASP A 658 0.84 7.45 -12.62
C ASP A 658 -0.57 7.91 -13.03
N GLU A 659 -0.96 9.13 -12.67
CA GLU A 659 -2.26 9.70 -13.04
C GLU A 659 -2.38 9.82 -14.56
N THR A 660 -1.37 10.38 -15.22
CA THR A 660 -1.34 10.51 -16.69
C THR A 660 -1.26 9.14 -17.37
N ALA A 661 -0.46 8.20 -16.84
CA ALA A 661 -0.34 6.85 -17.38
C ALA A 661 -1.67 6.09 -17.36
N GLN A 662 -2.43 6.19 -16.27
CA GLN A 662 -3.75 5.57 -16.14
C GLN A 662 -4.79 6.20 -17.07
N LEU A 663 -4.81 7.53 -17.19
CA LEU A 663 -5.82 8.25 -17.97
C LEU A 663 -5.58 8.21 -19.48
N GLU A 664 -4.32 8.21 -19.92
CA GLU A 664 -3.96 8.43 -21.33
C GLU A 664 -3.27 7.23 -21.98
N PHE A 665 -2.68 6.31 -21.21
CA PHE A 665 -1.75 5.29 -21.73
C PHE A 665 -1.98 3.87 -21.20
N ASN A 666 -3.20 3.55 -20.73
CA ASN A 666 -3.58 2.23 -20.20
C ASN A 666 -2.57 1.66 -19.16
N GLY A 667 -1.95 2.52 -18.36
CA GLY A 667 -0.98 2.12 -17.33
C GLY A 667 0.47 1.93 -17.81
N SER A 668 0.81 2.32 -19.04
CA SER A 668 2.22 2.31 -19.47
C SER A 668 2.99 3.49 -18.87
N LEU A 669 4.15 3.19 -18.27
CA LEU A 669 4.92 4.16 -17.48
C LEU A 669 6.26 4.54 -18.13
N CYS A 670 6.44 4.31 -19.43
CA CYS A 670 7.68 4.60 -20.15
C CYS A 670 7.49 5.63 -21.27
N GLY A 671 8.20 6.76 -21.19
CA GLY A 671 8.36 7.75 -22.25
C GLY A 671 9.81 7.83 -22.72
N PHE A 672 10.01 7.84 -24.03
CA PHE A 672 11.31 8.02 -24.67
C PHE A 672 11.44 9.41 -25.28
N PHE A 673 12.63 10.00 -25.13
CA PHE A 673 13.00 11.25 -25.79
C PHE A 673 14.37 11.11 -26.44
N ASP A 674 14.46 11.53 -27.69
CA ASP A 674 15.74 11.78 -28.35
C ASP A 674 16.06 13.27 -28.19
N SER A 675 17.29 13.61 -27.80
CA SER A 675 17.74 15.00 -27.68
C SER A 675 17.65 15.79 -28.99
N TYR A 676 17.54 15.11 -30.14
CA TYR A 676 17.32 15.71 -31.45
C TYR A 676 15.85 15.92 -31.83
N ASP A 677 14.90 15.30 -31.13
CA ASP A 677 13.47 15.48 -31.35
C ASP A 677 12.72 15.61 -30.03
N SER A 678 12.18 16.80 -29.77
CA SER A 678 11.35 17.11 -28.59
C SER A 678 10.03 16.31 -28.51
N ASN A 679 9.78 15.41 -29.47
CA ASN A 679 8.62 14.54 -29.49
C ASN A 679 8.75 13.41 -28.46
N LYS A 680 7.89 13.48 -27.43
CA LYS A 680 7.61 12.38 -26.51
C LYS A 680 7.09 11.17 -27.28
N GLN A 681 7.82 10.07 -27.33
CA GLN A 681 7.32 8.80 -27.84
C GLN A 681 7.01 7.87 -26.66
N LEU A 682 5.74 7.48 -26.51
CA LEU A 682 5.36 6.42 -25.56
C LEU A 682 5.85 5.07 -26.09
N ILE A 683 6.45 4.27 -25.22
CA ILE A 683 6.87 2.91 -25.53
C ILE A 683 6.18 1.96 -24.56
N GLU A 684 5.08 1.35 -25.03
CA GLU A 684 4.17 0.56 -24.17
C GLU A 684 4.83 -0.63 -23.47
N ASN A 685 5.84 -1.24 -24.09
CA ASN A 685 6.56 -2.38 -23.52
C ASN A 685 7.78 -2.00 -22.67
N GLY A 686 8.05 -0.70 -22.48
CA GLY A 686 9.21 -0.22 -21.72
C GLY A 686 10.58 -0.47 -22.35
N ILE A 687 10.66 -0.91 -23.61
CA ILE A 687 11.92 -1.24 -24.29
C ILE A 687 12.19 -0.25 -25.43
N ALA A 688 13.17 0.65 -25.23
CA ALA A 688 13.60 1.61 -26.23
C ALA A 688 14.42 0.95 -27.34
N VAL A 689 13.96 1.02 -28.59
CA VAL A 689 14.67 0.42 -29.75
C VAL A 689 15.58 1.44 -30.42
N LEU A 690 16.89 1.28 -30.26
CA LEU A 690 17.92 2.11 -30.89
C LEU A 690 18.48 1.43 -32.15
N LYS A 691 18.17 2.00 -33.32
CA LYS A 691 18.70 1.56 -34.62
C LYS A 691 19.91 2.40 -35.00
N VAL A 692 21.09 1.79 -34.99
CA VAL A 692 22.37 2.46 -35.26
C VAL A 692 22.91 2.06 -36.63
N LEU A 693 23.05 3.05 -37.52
CA LEU A 693 23.48 2.85 -38.92
C LEU A 693 24.98 3.12 -39.09
N ASN A 694 25.73 2.20 -39.72
CA ASN A 694 27.08 2.51 -40.21
C ASN A 694 27.14 2.42 -41.73
N TYR A 695 28.00 3.24 -42.33
CA TYR A 695 28.21 3.31 -43.77
C TYR A 695 29.60 2.83 -44.16
N ARG A 696 29.70 2.24 -45.35
CA ARG A 696 30.97 1.87 -46.00
C ARG A 696 31.42 2.94 -46.98
N GLY A 697 32.71 2.98 -47.28
CA GLY A 697 33.28 3.83 -48.32
C GLY A 697 34.23 4.90 -47.77
N LEU A 698 34.83 5.68 -48.67
CA LEU A 698 35.72 6.77 -48.29
C LEU A 698 34.93 7.80 -47.47
N THR A 699 35.33 8.02 -46.22
CA THR A 699 35.00 9.28 -45.55
C THR A 699 35.63 10.38 -46.38
N LEU A 700 34.81 11.17 -47.08
CA LEU A 700 35.31 12.45 -47.55
C LEU A 700 35.78 13.18 -46.29
N PRO A 701 37.01 13.71 -46.22
CA PRO A 701 37.39 14.55 -45.10
C PRO A 701 36.29 15.60 -44.99
N SER A 702 35.60 15.63 -43.85
CA SER A 702 34.59 16.64 -43.59
C SER A 702 35.27 17.98 -43.88
N THR A 703 34.89 18.59 -44.98
CA THR A 703 35.43 19.88 -45.42
C THR A 703 34.66 20.94 -44.66
N GLY A 704 34.84 20.91 -43.34
CA GLY A 704 34.31 21.83 -42.34
C GLY A 704 35.34 22.19 -41.27
N GLY A 705 36.62 21.89 -41.49
CA GLY A 705 37.73 22.36 -40.66
C GLY A 705 38.37 23.66 -41.18
N ILE A 706 39.22 24.27 -40.35
CA ILE A 706 40.01 25.50 -40.55
C ILE A 706 40.64 25.65 -41.96
N GLY A 707 40.84 24.56 -42.72
CA GLY A 707 41.36 24.56 -44.08
C GLY A 707 40.54 25.39 -45.09
N ILE A 708 39.21 25.32 -45.11
CA ILE A 708 38.39 26.15 -46.04
C ILE A 708 38.48 27.63 -45.68
N LEU A 709 38.56 27.97 -44.40
CA LEU A 709 38.70 29.36 -43.96
C LEU A 709 39.97 29.97 -44.54
N ILE A 710 41.10 29.25 -44.52
CA ILE A 710 42.37 29.72 -45.07
C ILE A 710 42.27 29.92 -46.60
N PHE A 711 41.73 28.96 -47.36
CA PHE A 711 41.58 29.10 -48.81
C PHE A 711 40.58 30.18 -49.22
N THR A 712 39.50 30.38 -48.45
CA THR A 712 38.49 31.43 -48.70
C THR A 712 39.05 32.82 -48.40
N ILE A 713 39.81 32.98 -47.30
CA ILE A 713 40.52 34.23 -46.99
C ILE A 713 41.55 34.55 -48.07
N LEU A 714 42.35 33.55 -48.51
CA LEU A 714 43.34 33.74 -49.56
C LEU A 714 42.69 34.14 -50.90
N GLY A 715 41.58 33.49 -51.26
CA GLY A 715 40.80 33.82 -52.45
C GLY A 715 40.20 35.24 -52.40
N MET A 716 39.67 35.65 -51.25
CA MET A 716 39.15 37.02 -51.05
C MET A 716 40.25 38.09 -51.13
N VAL A 717 41.46 37.81 -50.63
CA VAL A 717 42.61 38.72 -50.74
C VAL A 717 43.06 38.89 -52.20
N ILE A 718 43.07 37.81 -52.98
CA ILE A 718 43.43 37.85 -54.41
C ILE A 718 42.37 38.60 -55.23
N MET A 719 41.09 38.36 -54.97
CA MET A 719 39.97 39.07 -55.60
C MET A 719 40.00 40.57 -55.27
N SER A 720 40.22 40.93 -54.01
CA SER A 720 40.30 42.31 -53.56
C SER A 720 41.50 43.04 -54.18
N SER A 721 42.65 42.37 -54.29
CA SER A 721 43.85 42.94 -54.92
C SER A 721 43.67 43.15 -56.43
N SER A 722 42.97 42.24 -57.10
CA SER A 722 42.66 42.35 -58.54
C SER A 722 41.68 43.49 -58.82
N LEU A 723 40.69 43.69 -57.96
CA LEU A 723 39.74 44.80 -58.03
C LEU A 723 40.45 46.15 -57.80
N LEU A 724 41.37 46.21 -56.83
CA LEU A 724 42.17 47.42 -56.56
C LEU A 724 43.07 47.79 -57.75
N LEU A 725 43.71 46.80 -58.39
CA LEU A 725 44.51 47.01 -59.60
C LEU A 725 43.67 47.49 -60.79
N LEU A 726 42.44 47.00 -60.95
CA LEU A 726 41.51 47.48 -61.98
C LEU A 726 41.09 48.94 -61.77
N ILE A 727 40.82 49.32 -60.53
CA ILE A 727 40.45 50.70 -60.16
C ILE A 727 41.66 51.64 -60.31
N LEU A 728 42.86 51.21 -59.94
CA LEU A 728 44.11 51.97 -60.14
C LEU A 728 44.45 52.11 -61.63
N ARG A 729 44.17 51.09 -62.46
CA ARG A 729 44.34 51.15 -63.91
C ARG A 729 43.32 52.08 -64.58
N GLN A 730 42.09 52.16 -64.06
CA GLN A 730 41.09 53.12 -64.54
C GLN A 730 41.39 54.57 -64.14
N ARG A 731 42.15 54.82 -63.07
CA ARG A 731 42.54 56.19 -62.65
C ARG A 731 43.74 56.77 -63.41
N ASN A 732 44.44 55.98 -64.22
CA ASN A 732 45.54 56.43 -65.09
C ASN A 732 45.15 56.54 -66.58
N LEU A 733 43.85 56.52 -66.90
CA LEU A 733 43.36 56.93 -68.22
C LEU A 733 42.86 58.37 -68.11
N ASP A 734 43.77 59.30 -68.37
CA ASP A 734 43.54 60.72 -68.54
C ASP A 734 42.49 60.96 -69.66
N PRO A 735 41.31 61.54 -69.39
CA PRO A 735 40.28 61.78 -70.41
C PRO A 735 40.60 62.96 -71.36
N SER A 736 41.82 63.49 -71.37
CA SER A 736 42.17 64.71 -72.11
C SER A 736 42.93 64.51 -73.43
N SER A 737 42.97 63.30 -73.99
CA SER A 737 43.54 63.12 -75.33
C SER A 737 42.76 62.10 -76.18
N TYR A 738 41.53 62.43 -76.58
CA TYR A 738 41.02 62.20 -77.95
C TYR A 738 39.73 63.03 -78.13
N MET A 739 39.94 64.20 -78.77
CA MET A 739 38.99 65.21 -79.27
C MET A 739 38.26 66.11 -78.29
#